data_AF-A0A521DKL9-F1
#
_entry.id   AF-A0A521DKL9-F1
#
_cell.length_a   1.000
_cell.length_b   1.000
_cell.length_c   1.000
_cell.angle_alpha   90.00
_cell.angle_beta   90.00
_cell.angle_gamma   90.00
#
_symmetry.space_group_name_H-M   'P 1'
#
loop_
_entity.id
_entity.type
_entity.pdbx_description
1 polymer ?
#
loop_
_entity_poly.entity_id
_entity_poly.type
_entity_poly.pdbx_seq_one_letter_code
_entity_poly.pdbx_strand_id
1 'polypeptide(L)'
;MKKIRFLVALMFCSTLLQAQDYKKYPMWNAHLPMEKRVNDLVSRLTLEEKVAQMLNAAPAVPRLGIPAYEWWNEILHGVARTPYKTTVFPQAIGMAATWDTTSLKLMAQYSAMEGRAINNKAVADGKTKDRYLGLTYWTPNINIFRDPRWGRGQETYGEDPFLTAKLGASFVRGLQGNDPKYLLAAACAKHYAVHSGPEPTRHVDNINPSDHDLWDTYLPAFRELVVNAKVAGVMCAYNALNSQPCCANDLLMNNILRNQWKFTGYVTSDCWAIDDFVKNHKTHKNRAEASADAVMHGTDVECGTSVYKTLVDAVKTGLIDEKQIDVSVKRLFTIRYRLGMFDPAENVKYTKVPFSSLESPEHKAHALKMAQQSIVLLKNENQLLPLSKSLKRIAVIGPNADSRTAMLGNYNGVPSRIVSVLDGIRDKVGAHTEIVYEPAVNYVGETLFMPENDPSFYSYKNQHGILAAYFNNDKLEGAPVYETMVADINFVYPEGQIPAPGVQARHFSARFTTNFSVKEDETISWQMEGDDGYRLFINDSLVVNHWNYDPVKRIFKWKARKGVDYKMVLEYWQNEDGALIRMQKGSIQKADLPAVAKRVADVDAIVFVGGISPELEGEQMPVNVEGFDGGDRSSIMLPAIQTALLKELKATGKPVVMVMLTGSAIALPWEQQNIPAIVNAWYGGQSGGTAVADVLFGDYNPAGRLPVTFYKSDADLPGFKDYNMQGHTYRYFKGDALYPFGYGLSYSTFKYASLNAPTEAKKGKSITVSTSVTNTGAYDGEEVVQLYVSYPDVKEQAPIRALKGFQRIFLKKGQTKLVQFELTPEQLMLVNEYGQSYLPTGKVQISVGGGQPGVTLDGVAQVSKSTVLIKEQTVKVQVSKGAMVIKKQ
;
A
#
# COMPACT_ATOMS: atom_id res chain seq x y z
N MET A 1 14.75 -8.69 -82.36
CA MET A 1 14.45 -9.86 -81.51
C MET A 1 14.96 -9.69 -80.07
N LYS A 2 14.53 -8.62 -79.39
CA LYS A 2 14.76 -8.35 -77.96
C LYS A 2 13.45 -7.77 -77.43
N LYS A 3 12.48 -8.62 -77.06
CA LYS A 3 11.26 -8.22 -76.31
C LYS A 3 10.33 -9.37 -75.89
N ILE A 4 10.69 -10.65 -76.09
CA ILE A 4 9.84 -11.79 -75.72
C ILE A 4 10.66 -12.86 -74.95
N ARG A 5 11.45 -12.43 -73.96
CA ARG A 5 12.05 -13.34 -72.96
C ARG A 5 12.02 -12.78 -71.53
N PHE A 6 11.42 -11.61 -71.31
CA PHE A 6 11.34 -10.98 -69.98
C PHE A 6 9.96 -11.14 -69.31
N LEU A 7 8.95 -11.67 -70.02
CA LEU A 7 7.58 -11.80 -69.48
C LEU A 7 7.24 -13.18 -68.89
N VAL A 8 8.14 -14.18 -69.00
CA VAL A 8 7.90 -15.52 -68.43
C VAL A 8 8.66 -15.72 -67.10
N ALA A 9 9.67 -14.88 -66.79
CA ALA A 9 10.35 -14.90 -65.49
C ALA A 9 9.67 -14.05 -64.41
N LEU A 10 8.74 -13.16 -64.79
CA LEU A 10 7.98 -12.30 -63.86
C LEU A 10 6.60 -12.85 -63.47
N MET A 11 6.19 -14.00 -64.02
CA MET A 11 4.93 -14.67 -63.66
C MET A 11 5.11 -15.91 -62.75
N PHE A 12 6.32 -16.16 -62.25
CA PHE A 12 6.61 -17.23 -61.28
C PHE A 12 7.22 -16.71 -59.95
N CYS A 13 7.12 -15.41 -59.68
CA CYS A 13 7.57 -14.81 -58.41
C CYS A 13 6.47 -13.99 -57.69
N SER A 14 5.20 -14.31 -57.95
CA SER A 14 4.04 -13.63 -57.34
C SER A 14 3.16 -14.58 -56.50
N THR A 15 3.67 -15.75 -56.12
CA THR A 15 2.99 -16.66 -55.19
C THR A 15 3.89 -16.91 -53.98
N LEU A 16 3.35 -16.61 -52.78
CA LEU A 16 3.90 -16.80 -51.42
C LEU A 16 4.38 -15.53 -50.69
N LEU A 17 3.56 -14.48 -50.69
CA LEU A 17 3.30 -13.74 -49.46
C LEU A 17 1.87 -14.07 -49.00
N GLN A 18 1.60 -15.36 -48.75
CA GLN A 18 0.53 -15.67 -47.80
C GLN A 18 1.06 -15.23 -46.44
N ALA A 19 0.52 -14.15 -45.89
CA ALA A 19 0.63 -13.91 -44.46
C ALA A 19 0.23 -15.22 -43.77
N GLN A 20 1.17 -15.85 -43.06
CA GLN A 20 0.86 -17.06 -42.31
C GLN A 20 -0.29 -16.72 -41.37
N ASP A 21 -1.41 -17.43 -41.54
CA ASP A 21 -2.57 -17.29 -40.67
C ASP A 21 -2.22 -17.87 -39.31
N TYR A 22 -1.60 -17.05 -38.46
CA TYR A 22 -1.11 -17.44 -37.15
C TYR A 22 -2.22 -17.98 -36.26
N LYS A 23 -3.50 -17.66 -36.53
CA LYS A 23 -4.66 -18.20 -35.81
C LYS A 23 -4.84 -19.70 -35.99
N LYS A 24 -4.20 -20.32 -36.99
CA LYS A 24 -4.19 -21.78 -37.18
C LYS A 24 -3.26 -22.52 -36.23
N TYR A 25 -2.34 -21.83 -35.54
CA TYR A 25 -1.42 -22.48 -34.62
C TYR A 25 -2.13 -23.04 -33.37
N PRO A 26 -1.69 -24.19 -32.83
CA PRO A 26 -2.24 -24.77 -31.60
C PRO A 26 -2.35 -23.79 -30.43
N MET A 27 -1.40 -22.86 -30.27
CA MET A 27 -1.46 -21.80 -29.26
C MET A 27 -2.79 -21.00 -29.25
N TRP A 28 -3.43 -20.81 -30.39
CA TRP A 28 -4.71 -20.07 -30.51
C TRP A 28 -5.96 -20.94 -30.38
N ASN A 29 -5.83 -22.27 -30.30
CA ASN A 29 -7.00 -23.16 -30.19
C ASN A 29 -7.48 -23.26 -28.73
N ALA A 30 -8.57 -22.55 -28.41
CA ALA A 30 -9.16 -22.51 -27.07
C ALA A 30 -9.67 -23.86 -26.52
N HIS A 31 -9.79 -24.89 -27.37
CA HIS A 31 -10.22 -26.25 -26.98
C HIS A 31 -9.06 -27.15 -26.53
N LEU A 32 -7.81 -26.74 -26.75
CA LEU A 32 -6.65 -27.49 -26.28
C LEU A 32 -6.33 -27.19 -24.81
N PRO A 33 -5.75 -28.15 -24.07
CA PRO A 33 -5.21 -27.90 -22.74
C PRO A 33 -4.22 -26.73 -22.75
N MET A 34 -4.31 -25.84 -21.75
CA MET A 34 -3.49 -24.63 -21.67
C MET A 34 -1.99 -24.93 -21.76
N GLU A 35 -1.52 -25.98 -21.10
CA GLU A 35 -0.13 -26.41 -21.14
C GLU A 35 0.36 -26.69 -22.58
N LYS A 36 -0.45 -27.37 -23.41
CA LYS A 36 -0.10 -27.64 -24.81
C LYS A 36 0.01 -26.35 -25.61
N ARG A 37 -0.88 -25.38 -25.35
CA ARG A 37 -0.91 -24.08 -26.04
C ARG A 37 0.27 -23.21 -25.65
N VAL A 38 0.62 -23.18 -24.36
CA VAL A 38 1.79 -22.49 -23.83
C VAL A 38 3.07 -23.10 -24.40
N ASN A 39 3.21 -24.43 -24.40
CA ASN A 39 4.37 -25.10 -24.97
C ASN A 39 4.53 -24.83 -26.48
N ASP A 40 3.44 -24.85 -27.25
CA ASP A 40 3.45 -24.50 -28.68
C ASP A 40 3.79 -23.02 -28.90
N LEU A 41 3.32 -22.11 -28.04
CA LEU A 41 3.69 -20.69 -28.11
C LEU A 41 5.21 -20.53 -27.90
N VAL A 42 5.74 -21.07 -26.80
CA VAL A 42 7.14 -20.88 -26.42
C VAL A 42 8.10 -21.52 -27.42
N SER A 43 7.76 -22.67 -28.01
CA SER A 43 8.58 -23.31 -29.04
C SER A 43 8.67 -22.51 -30.36
N ARG A 44 7.77 -21.54 -30.56
CA ARG A 44 7.75 -20.68 -31.75
C ARG A 44 8.53 -19.38 -31.56
N LEU A 45 8.84 -18.99 -30.33
CA LEU A 45 9.59 -17.77 -30.03
C LEU A 45 11.08 -17.99 -30.30
N THR A 46 11.72 -16.98 -30.87
CA THR A 46 13.19 -16.86 -30.90
C THR A 46 13.71 -16.54 -29.49
N LEU A 47 15.00 -16.74 -29.25
CA LEU A 47 15.65 -16.36 -28.00
C LEU A 47 15.43 -14.87 -27.68
N GLU A 48 15.61 -13.99 -28.66
CA GLU A 48 15.42 -12.55 -28.50
C GLU A 48 13.98 -12.20 -28.11
N GLU A 49 12.98 -12.84 -28.73
CA GLU A 49 11.58 -12.63 -28.35
C GLU A 49 11.28 -13.21 -26.97
N LYS A 50 11.82 -14.38 -26.60
CA LYS A 50 11.68 -14.96 -25.25
C LYS A 50 12.18 -13.98 -24.19
N VAL A 51 13.39 -13.47 -24.36
CA VAL A 51 14.00 -12.48 -23.46
C VAL A 51 13.17 -11.20 -23.41
N ALA A 52 12.69 -10.69 -24.55
CA ALA A 52 11.86 -9.50 -24.59
C ALA A 52 10.52 -9.67 -23.84
N GLN A 53 9.97 -10.90 -23.78
CA GLN A 53 8.76 -11.19 -23.00
C GLN A 53 9.00 -11.28 -21.48
N MET A 54 10.25 -11.27 -21.02
CA MET A 54 10.63 -11.28 -19.60
C MET A 54 10.88 -9.88 -19.02
N LEU A 55 10.67 -8.82 -19.80
CA LEU A 55 10.67 -7.43 -19.32
C LEU A 55 9.24 -7.05 -18.89
N ASN A 56 9.11 -6.15 -17.91
CA ASN A 56 7.79 -5.64 -17.53
C ASN A 56 7.08 -4.97 -18.71
N ALA A 57 7.82 -4.24 -19.56
CA ALA A 57 7.33 -3.71 -20.83
C ALA A 57 7.50 -4.73 -21.97
N ALA A 58 6.69 -5.80 -21.96
CA ALA A 58 6.81 -6.87 -22.95
C ALA A 58 6.27 -6.41 -24.33
N PRO A 59 7.09 -6.42 -25.41
CA PRO A 59 6.65 -5.95 -26.71
C PRO A 59 5.71 -6.95 -27.39
N ALA A 60 5.02 -6.48 -28.44
CA ALA A 60 4.24 -7.36 -29.30
C ALA A 60 5.15 -8.30 -30.11
N VAL A 61 4.62 -9.47 -30.49
CA VAL A 61 5.23 -10.36 -31.49
C VAL A 61 4.23 -10.50 -32.65
N PRO A 62 4.25 -9.56 -33.63
CA PRO A 62 3.22 -9.48 -34.67
C PRO A 62 3.10 -10.76 -35.50
N ARG A 63 4.22 -11.42 -35.82
CA ARG A 63 4.23 -12.66 -36.61
C ARG A 63 3.50 -13.84 -35.94
N LEU A 64 3.29 -13.78 -34.62
CA LEU A 64 2.54 -14.79 -33.85
C LEU A 64 1.19 -14.23 -33.34
N GLY A 65 0.87 -12.97 -33.64
CA GLY A 65 -0.31 -12.27 -33.14
C GLY A 65 -0.30 -12.01 -31.63
N ILE A 66 0.87 -12.06 -30.97
CA ILE A 66 0.98 -11.82 -29.52
C ILE A 66 0.96 -10.31 -29.28
N PRO A 67 0.01 -9.76 -28.51
CA PRO A 67 -0.04 -8.34 -28.20
C PRO A 67 1.07 -7.94 -27.22
N ALA A 68 1.45 -6.65 -27.26
CA ALA A 68 2.27 -6.06 -26.21
C ALA A 68 1.51 -6.12 -24.87
N TYR A 69 2.26 -6.24 -23.78
CA TYR A 69 1.71 -6.33 -22.44
C TYR A 69 2.63 -5.64 -21.44
N GLU A 70 2.09 -4.70 -20.69
CA GLU A 70 2.77 -4.08 -19.57
C GLU A 70 2.37 -4.78 -18.26
N TRP A 71 3.36 -5.41 -17.60
CA TRP A 71 3.18 -6.15 -16.37
C TRP A 71 2.97 -5.24 -15.16
N TRP A 72 3.48 -4.01 -15.22
CA TRP A 72 3.53 -3.13 -14.07
C TRP A 72 2.18 -2.44 -13.83
N ASN A 73 1.54 -2.77 -12.70
CA ASN A 73 0.32 -2.13 -12.23
C ASN A 73 0.19 -2.30 -10.70
N GLU A 74 -0.61 -1.45 -10.06
CA GLU A 74 -0.80 -1.42 -8.60
C GLU A 74 -2.28 -1.32 -8.20
N ILE A 75 -2.65 -2.00 -7.11
CA ILE A 75 -4.04 -2.01 -6.62
C ILE A 75 -4.14 -2.09 -5.08
N LEU A 76 -3.23 -1.42 -4.38
CA LEU A 76 -3.08 -1.51 -2.93
C LEU A 76 -4.38 -1.28 -2.16
N HIS A 77 -5.13 -0.24 -2.54
CA HIS A 77 -6.41 0.13 -1.93
C HIS A 77 -7.38 0.75 -2.97
N GLY A 78 -7.37 0.20 -4.18
CA GLY A 78 -8.02 0.76 -5.36
C GLY A 78 -7.06 0.75 -6.55
N VAL A 79 -7.54 0.79 -7.79
CA VAL A 79 -6.65 0.81 -8.97
C VAL A 79 -5.87 2.12 -8.97
N ALA A 80 -4.55 1.99 -8.83
CA ALA A 80 -3.66 3.12 -8.62
C ALA A 80 -3.18 3.70 -9.95
N ARG A 81 -2.89 5.02 -9.96
CA ARG A 81 -2.05 5.67 -10.98
C ARG A 81 -2.51 5.46 -12.43
N THR A 82 -3.80 5.22 -12.60
CA THR A 82 -4.44 5.07 -13.90
C THR A 82 -4.98 6.42 -14.37
N PRO A 83 -5.04 6.71 -15.69
CA PRO A 83 -5.63 7.96 -16.20
C PRO A 83 -7.16 8.06 -15.98
N TYR A 84 -7.80 7.00 -15.49
CA TYR A 84 -9.23 6.92 -15.27
C TYR A 84 -9.61 7.23 -13.82
N LYS A 85 -10.84 7.67 -13.60
CA LYS A 85 -11.36 7.85 -12.25
C LYS A 85 -11.70 6.50 -11.62
N THR A 86 -11.24 6.27 -10.40
CA THR A 86 -11.35 4.99 -9.69
C THR A 86 -11.71 5.19 -8.24
N THR A 87 -12.30 4.16 -7.63
CA THR A 87 -12.63 4.17 -6.22
C THR A 87 -11.35 4.03 -5.39
N VAL A 88 -11.19 4.84 -4.34
CA VAL A 88 -10.06 4.79 -3.40
C VAL A 88 -10.56 4.48 -2.00
N PHE A 89 -10.12 3.34 -1.47
CA PHE A 89 -10.45 2.81 -0.15
C PHE A 89 -9.45 3.32 0.90
N PRO A 90 -9.64 3.05 2.21
CA PRO A 90 -8.62 3.35 3.20
C PRO A 90 -7.29 2.69 2.85
N GLN A 91 -6.18 3.30 3.26
CA GLN A 91 -4.85 2.72 3.12
C GLN A 91 -4.76 1.35 3.84
N ALA A 92 -3.85 0.47 3.41
CA ALA A 92 -3.78 -0.94 3.85
C ALA A 92 -3.78 -1.12 5.38
N ILE A 93 -3.02 -0.29 6.12
CA ILE A 93 -3.01 -0.33 7.59
C ILE A 93 -4.38 0.04 8.19
N GLY A 94 -5.08 1.00 7.60
CA GLY A 94 -6.45 1.35 7.98
C GLY A 94 -7.44 0.23 7.66
N MET A 95 -7.31 -0.42 6.50
CA MET A 95 -8.11 -1.60 6.17
C MET A 95 -7.84 -2.76 7.13
N ALA A 96 -6.60 -2.94 7.60
CA ALA A 96 -6.29 -3.92 8.63
C ALA A 96 -6.97 -3.61 9.96
N ALA A 97 -7.12 -2.33 10.31
CA ALA A 97 -7.83 -1.91 11.51
C ALA A 97 -9.33 -2.27 11.51
N THR A 98 -9.90 -2.66 10.36
CA THR A 98 -11.27 -3.22 10.29
C THR A 98 -11.38 -4.61 10.91
N TRP A 99 -10.28 -5.39 10.88
CA TRP A 99 -10.27 -6.81 11.24
C TRP A 99 -11.38 -7.63 10.55
N ASP A 100 -11.68 -7.30 9.29
CA ASP A 100 -12.75 -7.92 8.51
C ASP A 100 -12.26 -8.43 7.16
N THR A 101 -12.04 -9.75 7.10
CA THR A 101 -11.66 -10.46 5.88
C THR A 101 -12.72 -10.38 4.78
N THR A 102 -13.99 -10.23 5.15
CA THR A 102 -15.09 -10.14 4.17
C THR A 102 -15.06 -8.80 3.47
N SER A 103 -14.92 -7.71 4.24
CA SER A 103 -14.84 -6.36 3.68
C SER A 103 -13.58 -6.18 2.82
N LEU A 104 -12.43 -6.71 3.25
CA LEU A 104 -11.21 -6.66 2.44
C LEU A 104 -11.30 -7.48 1.14
N LYS A 105 -11.91 -8.68 1.19
CA LYS A 105 -12.15 -9.48 -0.02
C LYS A 105 -13.05 -8.74 -1.01
N LEU A 106 -14.11 -8.11 -0.52
CA LEU A 106 -15.04 -7.36 -1.38
C LEU A 106 -14.37 -6.12 -2.00
N MET A 107 -13.53 -5.41 -1.24
CA MET A 107 -12.72 -4.32 -1.76
C MET A 107 -11.83 -4.80 -2.91
N ALA A 108 -11.05 -5.86 -2.69
CA ALA A 108 -10.16 -6.38 -3.73
C ALA A 108 -10.93 -6.83 -4.98
N GLN A 109 -12.13 -7.40 -4.81
CA GLN A 109 -13.00 -7.77 -5.92
C GLN A 109 -13.50 -6.54 -6.71
N TYR A 110 -13.96 -5.50 -6.02
CA TYR A 110 -14.42 -4.26 -6.66
C TYR A 110 -13.28 -3.55 -7.41
N SER A 111 -12.11 -3.43 -6.78
CA SER A 111 -10.93 -2.88 -7.43
C SER A 111 -10.54 -3.69 -8.67
N ALA A 112 -10.57 -5.03 -8.60
CA ALA A 112 -10.28 -5.87 -9.78
C ALA A 112 -11.33 -5.74 -10.89
N MET A 113 -12.60 -5.50 -10.55
CA MET A 113 -13.65 -5.18 -11.54
C MET A 113 -13.39 -3.84 -12.23
N GLU A 114 -13.01 -2.80 -11.49
CA GLU A 114 -12.58 -1.52 -12.07
C GLU A 114 -11.36 -1.70 -12.97
N GLY A 115 -10.37 -2.49 -12.51
CA GLY A 115 -9.20 -2.86 -13.28
C GLY A 115 -9.54 -3.58 -14.59
N ARG A 116 -10.55 -4.47 -14.58
CA ARG A 116 -11.05 -5.11 -15.79
C ARG A 116 -11.75 -4.15 -16.74
N ALA A 117 -12.57 -3.24 -16.22
CA ALA A 117 -13.21 -2.20 -17.02
C ALA A 117 -12.16 -1.35 -17.76
N ILE A 118 -11.09 -0.96 -17.04
CA ILE A 118 -9.94 -0.21 -17.60
C ILE A 118 -9.21 -1.03 -18.65
N ASN A 119 -8.86 -2.28 -18.35
CA ASN A 119 -8.13 -3.13 -19.29
C ASN A 119 -8.95 -3.41 -20.55
N ASN A 120 -10.24 -3.69 -20.44
CA ASN A 120 -11.13 -3.92 -21.58
C ASN A 120 -11.18 -2.68 -22.48
N LYS A 121 -11.25 -1.48 -21.90
CA LYS A 121 -11.18 -0.21 -22.63
C LYS A 121 -9.82 -0.02 -23.30
N ALA A 122 -8.72 -0.30 -22.60
CA ALA A 122 -7.37 -0.21 -23.14
C ALA A 122 -7.14 -1.16 -24.31
N VAL A 123 -7.64 -2.40 -24.24
CA VAL A 123 -7.61 -3.36 -25.34
C VAL A 123 -8.38 -2.84 -26.54
N ALA A 124 -9.61 -2.33 -26.34
CA ALA A 124 -10.42 -1.75 -27.42
C ALA A 124 -9.75 -0.54 -28.09
N ASP A 125 -9.01 0.25 -27.32
CA ASP A 125 -8.28 1.43 -27.82
C ASP A 125 -6.88 1.11 -28.39
N GLY A 126 -6.43 -0.15 -28.32
CA GLY A 126 -5.07 -0.54 -28.76
C GLY A 126 -3.94 -0.07 -27.84
N LYS A 127 -4.23 0.18 -26.55
CA LYS A 127 -3.31 0.74 -25.54
C LYS A 127 -2.69 -0.30 -24.61
N THR A 128 -2.59 -1.56 -25.02
CA THR A 128 -2.13 -2.66 -24.15
C THR A 128 -0.64 -2.59 -23.77
N LYS A 129 0.12 -1.68 -24.40
CA LYS A 129 1.52 -1.40 -24.08
C LYS A 129 1.70 -0.33 -23.00
N ASP A 130 0.63 0.39 -22.65
CA ASP A 130 0.71 1.52 -21.73
C ASP A 130 0.71 1.02 -20.28
N ARG A 131 1.55 1.63 -19.45
CA ARG A 131 1.64 1.31 -18.02
C ARG A 131 0.32 1.58 -17.30
N TYR A 132 0.02 0.80 -16.26
CA TYR A 132 -1.22 0.85 -15.46
C TYR A 132 -2.51 0.36 -16.12
N LEU A 133 -2.43 -0.14 -17.36
CA LEU A 133 -3.61 -0.67 -18.05
C LEU A 133 -3.62 -2.21 -18.09
N GLY A 134 -2.58 -2.85 -17.56
CA GLY A 134 -2.46 -4.31 -17.41
C GLY A 134 -3.31 -4.88 -16.27
N LEU A 135 -3.30 -6.21 -16.11
CA LEU A 135 -4.11 -6.93 -15.12
C LEU A 135 -3.27 -7.75 -14.12
N THR A 136 -1.98 -7.50 -14.11
CA THR A 136 -1.03 -8.00 -13.12
C THR A 136 -0.78 -6.87 -12.14
N TYR A 137 -1.31 -7.04 -10.94
CA TYR A 137 -1.18 -6.04 -9.89
C TYR A 137 -0.15 -6.52 -8.89
N TRP A 138 0.86 -5.68 -8.66
CA TRP A 138 1.95 -5.98 -7.74
C TRP A 138 1.57 -5.71 -6.30
N THR A 139 0.53 -6.40 -5.86
CA THR A 139 -0.19 -6.19 -4.61
C THR A 139 -0.78 -7.54 -4.15
N PRO A 140 -0.82 -7.87 -2.84
CA PRO A 140 -0.58 -7.02 -1.67
C PRO A 140 0.86 -7.02 -1.15
N ASN A 141 1.24 -5.89 -0.52
CA ASN A 141 2.36 -5.85 0.41
C ASN A 141 1.93 -6.51 1.74
N ILE A 142 2.68 -7.54 2.14
CA ILE A 142 2.42 -8.36 3.33
C ILE A 142 3.65 -8.49 4.23
N ASN A 143 4.63 -7.59 4.08
CA ASN A 143 5.76 -7.50 4.99
C ASN A 143 5.28 -7.15 6.40
N ILE A 144 5.98 -7.61 7.42
CA ILE A 144 5.60 -7.32 8.81
C ILE A 144 6.00 -5.90 9.17
N PHE A 145 5.06 -5.10 9.68
CA PHE A 145 5.34 -3.77 10.24
C PHE A 145 6.02 -3.91 11.61
N ARG A 146 7.26 -4.40 11.61
CA ARG A 146 8.01 -4.74 12.82
C ARG A 146 8.35 -3.50 13.65
N ASP A 147 8.75 -2.44 12.97
CA ASP A 147 9.24 -1.21 13.59
C ASP A 147 8.37 -0.04 13.12
N PRO A 148 7.70 0.68 14.04
CA PRO A 148 6.81 1.79 13.70
C PRO A 148 7.51 2.98 13.01
N ARG A 149 8.85 3.01 12.96
CA ARG A 149 9.60 4.00 12.20
C ARG A 149 9.56 3.80 10.69
N TRP A 150 9.16 2.62 10.23
CA TRP A 150 9.18 2.28 8.81
C TRP A 150 8.10 3.02 8.01
N GLY A 151 8.52 3.79 7.01
CA GLY A 151 7.69 4.67 6.19
C GLY A 151 6.65 3.96 5.33
N ARG A 152 6.94 2.72 4.93
CA ARG A 152 6.00 1.88 4.17
C ARG A 152 5.12 1.00 5.07
N GLY A 153 5.18 1.17 6.39
CA GLY A 153 4.29 0.47 7.31
C GLY A 153 2.80 0.71 7.03
N GLN A 154 2.48 1.86 6.43
CA GLN A 154 1.13 2.17 5.94
C GLN A 154 0.63 1.20 4.87
N GLU A 155 1.54 0.61 4.08
CA GLU A 155 1.23 -0.21 2.92
C GLU A 155 1.00 -1.69 3.27
N THR A 156 1.15 -2.08 4.53
CA THR A 156 0.93 -3.46 4.99
C THR A 156 -0.23 -3.56 5.98
N TYR A 157 -0.57 -4.79 6.36
CA TYR A 157 -1.67 -5.09 7.25
C TYR A 157 -1.28 -5.12 8.75
N GLY A 158 -0.08 -4.66 9.08
CA GLY A 158 0.38 -4.44 10.46
C GLY A 158 1.47 -5.40 10.94
N GLU A 159 1.57 -5.55 12.25
CA GLU A 159 2.71 -6.20 12.91
C GLU A 159 2.53 -7.71 13.15
N ASP A 160 1.31 -8.23 12.97
CA ASP A 160 0.97 -9.62 13.29
C ASP A 160 0.95 -10.53 12.05
N PRO A 161 1.75 -11.62 12.02
CA PRO A 161 1.78 -12.53 10.87
C PRO A 161 0.45 -13.23 10.60
N PHE A 162 -0.36 -13.52 11.63
CA PHE A 162 -1.64 -14.21 11.43
C PHE A 162 -2.69 -13.27 10.83
N LEU A 163 -2.84 -12.06 11.37
CA LEU A 163 -3.73 -11.02 10.84
C LEU A 163 -3.36 -10.70 9.39
N THR A 164 -2.07 -10.42 9.12
CA THR A 164 -1.55 -10.13 7.78
C THR A 164 -1.80 -11.30 6.82
N ALA A 165 -1.59 -12.54 7.24
CA ALA A 165 -1.88 -13.73 6.44
C ALA A 165 -3.37 -13.83 6.06
N LYS A 166 -4.29 -13.65 7.03
CA LYS A 166 -5.73 -13.80 6.79
C LYS A 166 -6.30 -12.66 5.95
N LEU A 167 -5.83 -11.44 6.16
CA LEU A 167 -6.20 -10.29 5.33
C LEU A 167 -5.62 -10.43 3.92
N GLY A 168 -4.33 -10.68 3.77
CA GLY A 168 -3.68 -10.88 2.46
C GLY A 168 -4.29 -12.03 1.67
N ALA A 169 -4.62 -13.16 2.30
CA ALA A 169 -5.29 -14.27 1.63
C ALA A 169 -6.71 -13.90 1.15
N SER A 170 -7.41 -13.05 1.90
CA SER A 170 -8.74 -12.56 1.53
C SER A 170 -8.68 -11.58 0.37
N PHE A 171 -7.68 -10.68 0.36
CA PHE A 171 -7.35 -9.82 -0.76
C PHE A 171 -7.08 -10.64 -2.03
N VAL A 172 -6.16 -11.61 -1.97
CA VAL A 172 -5.80 -12.47 -3.13
C VAL A 172 -7.03 -13.16 -3.71
N ARG A 173 -7.89 -13.75 -2.86
CA ARG A 173 -9.11 -14.43 -3.32
C ARG A 173 -10.13 -13.46 -3.93
N GLY A 174 -10.23 -12.23 -3.42
CA GLY A 174 -11.09 -11.19 -3.98
C GLY A 174 -10.60 -10.72 -5.35
N LEU A 175 -9.31 -10.39 -5.44
CA LEU A 175 -8.68 -9.88 -6.66
C LEU A 175 -8.66 -10.92 -7.80
N GLN A 176 -8.31 -12.17 -7.48
CA GLN A 176 -8.17 -13.23 -8.49
C GLN A 176 -9.51 -13.82 -8.94
N GLY A 177 -10.57 -13.67 -8.14
CA GLY A 177 -11.83 -14.37 -8.36
C GLY A 177 -11.72 -15.88 -8.13
N ASN A 178 -12.78 -16.60 -8.49
CA ASN A 178 -12.92 -18.05 -8.23
C ASN A 178 -13.10 -18.88 -9.52
N ASP A 179 -12.92 -18.28 -10.69
CA ASP A 179 -13.03 -19.01 -11.95
C ASP A 179 -11.79 -19.93 -12.12
N PRO A 180 -11.99 -21.24 -12.40
CA PRO A 180 -10.89 -22.19 -12.46
C PRO A 180 -10.00 -22.00 -13.70
N LYS A 181 -10.53 -21.38 -14.75
CA LYS A 181 -9.83 -21.15 -16.02
C LYS A 181 -9.24 -19.74 -16.07
N TYR A 182 -10.03 -18.73 -15.69
CA TYR A 182 -9.67 -17.33 -15.82
C TYR A 182 -9.47 -16.61 -14.49
N LEU A 183 -8.44 -15.78 -14.42
CA LEU A 183 -8.25 -14.83 -13.32
C LEU A 183 -9.06 -13.56 -13.58
N LEU A 184 -9.75 -13.06 -12.55
CA LEU A 184 -10.33 -11.71 -12.60
C LEU A 184 -9.20 -10.69 -12.75
N ALA A 185 -8.17 -10.77 -11.91
CA ALA A 185 -6.86 -10.16 -12.13
C ALA A 185 -5.78 -11.01 -11.44
N ALA A 186 -4.49 -10.76 -11.68
CA ALA A 186 -3.41 -11.50 -11.04
C ALA A 186 -2.84 -10.69 -9.86
N ALA A 187 -2.92 -11.25 -8.65
CA ALA A 187 -2.29 -10.70 -7.45
C ALA A 187 -0.81 -11.09 -7.37
N CYS A 188 0.00 -10.31 -6.65
CA CYS A 188 1.42 -10.54 -6.44
C CYS A 188 1.79 -10.28 -4.98
N ALA A 189 2.20 -11.30 -4.22
CA ALA A 189 2.62 -11.11 -2.83
C ALA A 189 4.00 -10.45 -2.78
N LYS A 190 4.15 -9.35 -2.04
CA LYS A 190 5.40 -8.60 -1.95
C LYS A 190 5.73 -8.10 -0.54
N HIS A 191 6.98 -7.76 -0.25
CA HIS A 191 8.21 -8.01 -1.00
C HIS A 191 8.95 -9.18 -0.35
N TYR A 192 9.23 -10.23 -1.13
CA TYR A 192 9.73 -11.51 -0.66
C TYR A 192 11.27 -11.50 -0.59
N ALA A 193 11.89 -11.44 0.58
CA ALA A 193 11.28 -11.39 1.91
C ALA A 193 12.07 -10.46 2.83
N VAL A 194 11.55 -10.25 4.04
CA VAL A 194 12.27 -9.51 5.11
C VAL A 194 12.50 -8.03 4.75
N HIS A 195 11.63 -7.45 3.91
CA HIS A 195 11.63 -6.03 3.56
C HIS A 195 10.76 -5.23 4.54
N SER A 196 11.33 -4.81 5.66
CA SER A 196 10.62 -4.09 6.74
C SER A 196 11.38 -2.83 7.19
N GLY A 197 12.02 -2.13 6.25
CA GLY A 197 12.81 -0.92 6.48
C GLY A 197 14.22 -1.17 7.05
N PRO A 198 15.09 -0.16 7.08
CA PRO A 198 14.85 1.22 6.65
C PRO A 198 14.78 1.37 5.12
N GLU A 199 13.94 2.28 4.63
CA GLU A 199 13.81 2.60 3.20
C GLU A 199 15.08 3.23 2.59
N PRO A 200 15.81 4.16 3.24
CA PRO A 200 17.00 4.77 2.64
C PRO A 200 18.10 3.77 2.25
N THR A 201 18.17 2.62 2.93
CA THR A 201 19.22 1.61 2.72
C THR A 201 18.73 0.33 2.05
N ARG A 202 17.48 0.29 1.57
CA ARG A 202 16.85 -0.89 0.97
C ARG A 202 17.63 -1.57 -0.16
N HIS A 203 18.33 -0.78 -0.99
CA HIS A 203 19.10 -1.27 -2.15
C HIS A 203 20.44 -1.90 -1.78
N VAL A 204 20.92 -1.73 -0.54
CA VAL A 204 22.25 -2.16 -0.09
C VAL A 204 22.22 -3.03 1.16
N ASP A 205 21.12 -3.00 1.91
CA ASP A 205 21.03 -3.72 3.17
C ASP A 205 21.14 -5.24 2.96
N ASN A 206 21.93 -5.85 3.83
CA ASN A 206 22.03 -7.30 3.98
C ASN A 206 21.47 -7.67 5.34
N ILE A 207 20.35 -8.38 5.34
CA ILE A 207 19.58 -8.68 6.54
C ILE A 207 19.80 -10.16 6.89
N ASN A 208 19.98 -10.45 8.17
CA ASN A 208 20.24 -11.81 8.68
C ASN A 208 19.39 -12.06 9.93
N PRO A 209 18.06 -12.29 9.79
CA PRO A 209 17.23 -12.65 10.94
C PRO A 209 17.62 -14.05 11.44
N SER A 210 17.26 -14.36 12.68
CA SER A 210 17.37 -15.74 13.17
C SER A 210 16.45 -16.68 12.37
N ASP A 211 16.81 -17.97 12.28
CA ASP A 211 15.94 -18.97 11.64
C ASP A 211 14.56 -19.03 12.32
N HIS A 212 14.53 -18.87 13.64
CA HIS A 212 13.29 -18.70 14.40
C HIS A 212 12.44 -17.55 13.83
N ASP A 213 12.96 -16.33 13.78
CA ASP A 213 12.18 -15.15 13.38
C ASP A 213 11.78 -15.18 11.91
N LEU A 214 12.64 -15.74 11.04
CA LEU A 214 12.33 -15.98 9.63
C LEU A 214 11.06 -16.82 9.50
N TRP A 215 10.97 -17.96 10.19
CA TRP A 215 9.87 -18.90 10.08
C TRP A 215 8.64 -18.55 10.93
N ASP A 216 8.84 -17.89 12.06
CA ASP A 216 7.77 -17.53 12.99
C ASP A 216 7.10 -16.18 12.67
N THR A 217 7.83 -15.26 12.01
CA THR A 217 7.34 -13.90 11.77
C THR A 217 7.32 -13.50 10.29
N TYR A 218 8.43 -13.62 9.55
CA TYR A 218 8.51 -13.01 8.22
C TYR A 218 7.91 -13.85 7.09
N LEU A 219 7.99 -15.19 7.16
CA LEU A 219 7.48 -16.10 6.13
C LEU A 219 6.01 -16.55 6.24
N PRO A 220 5.35 -16.61 7.43
CA PRO A 220 4.00 -17.16 7.54
C PRO A 220 2.95 -16.56 6.61
N ALA A 221 2.95 -15.24 6.42
CA ALA A 221 2.01 -14.57 5.53
C ALA A 221 2.25 -14.97 4.06
N PHE A 222 3.50 -14.99 3.60
CA PHE A 222 3.84 -15.47 2.25
C PHE A 222 3.44 -16.92 2.06
N ARG A 223 3.68 -17.79 3.06
CA ARG A 223 3.26 -19.20 3.01
C ARG A 223 1.75 -19.33 2.85
N GLU A 224 0.96 -18.58 3.61
CA GLU A 224 -0.51 -18.59 3.47
C GLU A 224 -0.93 -18.17 2.06
N LEU A 225 -0.35 -17.10 1.51
CA LEU A 225 -0.71 -16.60 0.19
C LEU A 225 -0.30 -17.57 -0.94
N VAL A 226 0.88 -18.17 -0.85
CA VAL A 226 1.41 -19.12 -1.83
C VAL A 226 0.71 -20.48 -1.74
N VAL A 227 0.65 -21.06 -0.54
CA VAL A 227 0.19 -22.44 -0.36
C VAL A 227 -1.34 -22.52 -0.32
N ASN A 228 -2.02 -21.57 0.34
CA ASN A 228 -3.46 -21.67 0.63
C ASN A 228 -4.32 -20.70 -0.18
N ALA A 229 -3.86 -19.47 -0.42
CA ALA A 229 -4.60 -18.50 -1.25
C ALA A 229 -4.30 -18.68 -2.75
N LYS A 230 -3.22 -19.38 -3.10
CA LYS A 230 -2.75 -19.61 -4.47
C LYS A 230 -2.58 -18.30 -5.24
N VAL A 231 -1.82 -17.37 -4.65
CA VAL A 231 -1.42 -16.11 -5.30
C VAL A 231 -0.76 -16.39 -6.65
N ALA A 232 -1.01 -15.54 -7.64
CA ALA A 232 -0.52 -15.73 -9.00
C ALA A 232 0.95 -15.34 -9.16
N GLY A 233 1.39 -14.31 -8.42
CA GLY A 233 2.74 -13.78 -8.45
C GLY A 233 3.39 -13.65 -7.06
N VAL A 234 4.72 -13.61 -7.05
CA VAL A 234 5.54 -13.17 -5.91
C VAL A 234 6.54 -12.13 -6.42
N MET A 235 6.74 -11.04 -5.69
CA MET A 235 7.79 -10.07 -6.00
C MET A 235 8.95 -10.25 -5.01
N CYS A 236 10.16 -10.50 -5.50
CA CYS A 236 11.35 -10.57 -4.64
C CYS A 236 11.84 -9.17 -4.25
N ALA A 237 12.35 -9.02 -3.03
CA ALA A 237 12.71 -7.74 -2.42
C ALA A 237 14.06 -7.17 -2.91
N TYR A 238 14.29 -5.89 -2.60
CA TYR A 238 15.55 -5.16 -2.86
C TYR A 238 16.74 -5.69 -2.07
N ASN A 239 16.55 -5.94 -0.78
CA ASN A 239 17.62 -6.27 0.15
C ASN A 239 18.27 -7.62 -0.18
N ALA A 240 19.47 -7.84 0.36
CA ALA A 240 20.04 -9.17 0.48
C ALA A 240 19.55 -9.85 1.76
N LEU A 241 19.47 -11.18 1.72
CA LEU A 241 19.29 -12.05 2.87
C LEU A 241 20.49 -13.00 2.93
N ASN A 242 21.19 -13.06 4.06
CA ASN A 242 22.34 -13.95 4.22
C ASN A 242 23.40 -13.75 3.11
N SER A 243 23.64 -12.49 2.75
CA SER A 243 24.61 -12.02 1.73
C SER A 243 24.27 -12.37 0.28
N GLN A 244 23.10 -12.95 0.01
CA GLN A 244 22.60 -13.16 -1.36
C GLN A 244 21.41 -12.22 -1.62
N PRO A 245 21.33 -11.54 -2.77
CA PRO A 245 20.17 -10.73 -3.14
C PRO A 245 18.89 -11.56 -3.10
N CYS A 246 17.78 -11.04 -2.55
CA CYS A 246 16.55 -11.82 -2.43
C CYS A 246 16.05 -12.40 -3.76
N CYS A 247 16.23 -11.67 -4.86
CA CYS A 247 15.86 -12.11 -6.21
C CYS A 247 16.74 -13.22 -6.81
N ALA A 248 17.82 -13.62 -6.14
CA ALA A 248 18.66 -14.75 -6.52
C ALA A 248 19.13 -15.54 -5.29
N ASN A 249 18.25 -15.67 -4.29
CA ASN A 249 18.59 -16.31 -3.03
C ASN A 249 18.23 -17.81 -3.04
N ASP A 250 19.21 -18.68 -2.77
CA ASP A 250 19.06 -20.14 -2.74
C ASP A 250 17.97 -20.60 -1.75
N LEU A 251 17.99 -20.05 -0.54
CA LEU A 251 17.08 -20.42 0.52
C LEU A 251 15.66 -19.97 0.21
N LEU A 252 15.47 -18.69 -0.13
CA LEU A 252 14.14 -18.12 -0.36
C LEU A 252 13.51 -18.65 -1.64
N MET A 253 14.25 -18.61 -2.75
CA MET A 253 13.68 -18.79 -4.08
C MET A 253 13.61 -20.26 -4.47
N ASN A 254 14.74 -20.97 -4.36
CA ASN A 254 14.80 -22.37 -4.76
C ASN A 254 14.28 -23.29 -3.67
N ASN A 255 14.83 -23.22 -2.46
CA ASN A 255 14.48 -24.14 -1.37
C ASN A 255 13.04 -23.89 -0.87
N ILE A 256 12.72 -22.70 -0.41
CA ILE A 256 11.41 -22.44 0.21
C ILE A 256 10.32 -22.29 -0.85
N LEU A 257 10.43 -21.31 -1.76
CA LEU A 257 9.33 -20.95 -2.66
C LEU A 257 9.02 -22.05 -3.68
N ARG A 258 10.04 -22.54 -4.42
CA ARG A 258 9.84 -23.57 -5.46
C ARG A 258 9.82 -24.99 -4.89
N ASN A 259 10.74 -25.37 -3.99
CA ASN A 259 10.85 -26.76 -3.53
C ASN A 259 9.92 -27.10 -2.36
N GLN A 260 9.80 -26.28 -1.32
CA GLN A 260 8.94 -26.58 -0.18
C GLN A 260 7.47 -26.19 -0.43
N TRP A 261 7.23 -24.95 -0.85
CA TRP A 261 5.86 -24.43 -1.05
C TRP A 261 5.26 -24.75 -2.42
N LYS A 262 6.07 -25.31 -3.33
CA LYS A 262 5.64 -25.75 -4.67
C LYS A 262 4.95 -24.63 -5.46
N PHE A 263 5.49 -23.40 -5.38
CA PHE A 263 4.93 -22.26 -6.09
C PHE A 263 5.05 -22.42 -7.61
N THR A 264 3.90 -22.40 -8.30
CA THR A 264 3.81 -22.55 -9.76
C THR A 264 3.55 -21.25 -10.52
N GLY A 265 3.32 -20.15 -9.79
CA GLY A 265 3.11 -18.83 -10.37
C GLY A 265 4.41 -18.19 -10.89
N TYR A 266 4.31 -16.91 -11.23
CA TYR A 266 5.45 -16.12 -11.70
C TYR A 266 6.14 -15.37 -10.55
N VAL A 267 7.42 -15.07 -10.73
CA VAL A 267 8.16 -14.14 -9.88
C VAL A 267 8.53 -12.90 -10.69
N THR A 268 8.36 -11.72 -10.11
CA THR A 268 8.92 -10.47 -10.64
C THR A 268 10.00 -9.97 -9.69
N SER A 269 11.03 -9.30 -10.22
CA SER A 269 11.89 -8.47 -9.39
C SER A 269 11.13 -7.24 -8.89
N ASP A 270 11.53 -6.72 -7.74
CA ASP A 270 11.31 -5.30 -7.47
C ASP A 270 12.07 -4.45 -8.51
N CYS A 271 11.70 -3.18 -8.62
CA CYS A 271 12.15 -2.32 -9.70
C CYS A 271 13.64 -1.99 -9.57
N TRP A 272 14.44 -2.37 -10.57
CA TRP A 272 15.90 -2.30 -10.55
C TRP A 272 16.63 -3.23 -9.55
N ALA A 273 15.93 -4.11 -8.82
CA ALA A 273 16.55 -4.99 -7.82
C ALA A 273 17.61 -5.96 -8.41
N ILE A 274 17.49 -6.33 -9.70
CA ILE A 274 18.52 -7.16 -10.37
C ILE A 274 19.75 -6.32 -10.74
N ASP A 275 19.58 -5.03 -11.02
CA ASP A 275 20.70 -4.11 -11.28
C ASP A 275 21.53 -3.87 -10.00
N ASP A 276 20.87 -3.93 -8.83
CA ASP A 276 21.52 -3.86 -7.52
C ASP A 276 22.52 -4.99 -7.29
N PHE A 277 22.37 -6.16 -7.92
CA PHE A 277 23.31 -7.28 -7.80
C PHE A 277 24.75 -6.84 -8.14
N VAL A 278 24.87 -5.96 -9.14
CA VAL A 278 26.16 -5.44 -9.61
C VAL A 278 26.48 -4.10 -8.96
N LYS A 279 25.52 -3.16 -8.96
CA LYS A 279 25.77 -1.78 -8.54
C LYS A 279 25.96 -1.62 -7.04
N ASN A 280 25.10 -2.28 -6.26
CA ASN A 280 24.91 -1.99 -4.85
C ASN A 280 25.38 -3.16 -3.98
N HIS A 281 24.81 -4.35 -4.18
CA HIS A 281 25.19 -5.59 -3.48
C HIS A 281 26.58 -6.10 -3.87
N LYS A 282 27.04 -5.78 -5.09
CA LYS A 282 28.35 -6.18 -5.64
C LYS A 282 28.62 -7.69 -5.57
N THR A 283 27.56 -8.49 -5.68
CA THR A 283 27.63 -9.96 -5.65
C THR A 283 27.97 -10.53 -7.02
N HIS A 284 27.78 -9.76 -8.09
CA HIS A 284 28.00 -10.18 -9.47
C HIS A 284 28.93 -9.21 -10.21
N LYS A 285 29.75 -9.72 -11.12
CA LYS A 285 30.75 -8.90 -11.84
C LYS A 285 30.13 -7.99 -12.89
N ASN A 286 29.04 -8.44 -13.51
CA ASN A 286 28.39 -7.76 -14.61
C ASN A 286 26.92 -8.18 -14.71
N ARG A 287 26.16 -7.46 -15.57
CA ARG A 287 24.73 -7.67 -15.76
C ARG A 287 24.37 -9.03 -16.39
N ALA A 288 25.23 -9.59 -17.24
CA ALA A 288 24.98 -10.90 -17.85
C ALA A 288 24.96 -12.01 -16.80
N GLU A 289 25.96 -12.03 -15.91
CA GLU A 289 26.01 -12.93 -14.75
C GLU A 289 24.80 -12.74 -13.82
N ALA A 290 24.47 -11.49 -13.46
CA ALA A 290 23.31 -11.19 -12.61
C ALA A 290 21.98 -11.64 -13.23
N SER A 291 21.81 -11.41 -14.54
CA SER A 291 20.60 -11.81 -15.28
C SER A 291 20.45 -13.33 -15.33
N ALA A 292 21.53 -14.06 -15.60
CA ALA A 292 21.53 -15.52 -15.62
C ALA A 292 21.16 -16.08 -14.23
N ASP A 293 21.79 -15.55 -13.18
CA ASP A 293 21.57 -16.05 -11.82
C ASP A 293 20.15 -15.80 -11.32
N ALA A 294 19.58 -14.61 -11.58
CA ALA A 294 18.19 -14.31 -11.26
C ALA A 294 17.21 -15.29 -11.93
N VAL A 295 17.43 -15.64 -13.20
CA VAL A 295 16.58 -16.62 -13.91
C VAL A 295 16.77 -18.04 -13.38
N MET A 296 17.99 -18.45 -13.06
CA MET A 296 18.26 -19.76 -12.44
C MET A 296 17.59 -19.91 -11.07
N HIS A 297 17.44 -18.80 -10.34
CA HIS A 297 16.69 -18.72 -9.09
C HIS A 297 15.19 -18.44 -9.28
N GLY A 298 14.71 -18.45 -10.52
CA GLY A 298 13.29 -18.41 -10.83
C GLY A 298 12.63 -17.04 -10.71
N THR A 299 13.39 -15.95 -10.84
CA THR A 299 12.90 -14.60 -11.10
C THR A 299 12.52 -14.51 -12.58
N ASP A 300 11.22 -14.48 -12.88
CA ASP A 300 10.71 -14.68 -14.23
C ASP A 300 10.58 -13.34 -15.02
N VAL A 301 10.28 -12.23 -14.35
CA VAL A 301 10.16 -10.87 -14.93
C VAL A 301 11.13 -9.89 -14.27
N GLU A 302 11.83 -9.08 -15.06
CA GLU A 302 12.54 -7.89 -14.58
C GLU A 302 11.56 -6.70 -14.53
N CYS A 303 11.37 -6.09 -13.35
CA CYS A 303 10.95 -4.69 -13.30
C CYS A 303 12.18 -3.83 -13.57
N GLY A 304 12.35 -3.35 -14.79
CA GLY A 304 13.57 -2.67 -15.20
C GLY A 304 13.72 -2.63 -16.70
N THR A 305 14.77 -1.97 -17.17
CA THR A 305 14.90 -1.63 -18.59
C THR A 305 16.12 -2.23 -19.27
N SER A 306 17.00 -2.95 -18.55
CA SER A 306 18.33 -3.23 -19.08
C SER A 306 18.98 -4.56 -18.70
N VAL A 307 18.71 -5.15 -17.54
CA VAL A 307 19.49 -6.32 -17.09
C VAL A 307 19.07 -7.57 -17.83
N TYR A 308 17.78 -7.84 -18.02
CA TYR A 308 17.35 -9.04 -18.76
C TYR A 308 17.63 -8.96 -20.25
N LYS A 309 17.87 -7.76 -20.81
CA LYS A 309 18.35 -7.63 -22.19
C LYS A 309 19.69 -8.34 -22.42
N THR A 310 20.51 -8.54 -21.37
CA THR A 310 21.78 -9.27 -21.47
C THR A 310 21.63 -10.80 -21.47
N LEU A 311 20.43 -11.34 -21.25
CA LEU A 311 20.19 -12.80 -21.27
C LEU A 311 20.49 -13.44 -22.63
N VAL A 312 20.30 -12.69 -23.72
CA VAL A 312 20.65 -13.17 -25.07
C VAL A 312 22.14 -13.49 -25.15
N ASP A 313 22.98 -12.57 -24.65
CA ASP A 313 24.43 -12.77 -24.62
C ASP A 313 24.80 -13.84 -23.61
N ALA A 314 24.14 -13.87 -22.44
CA ALA A 314 24.36 -14.90 -21.42
C ALA A 314 24.14 -16.33 -21.96
N VAL A 315 23.12 -16.54 -22.80
CA VAL A 315 22.90 -17.83 -23.49
C VAL A 315 23.99 -18.09 -24.52
N LYS A 316 24.33 -17.10 -25.35
CA LYS A 316 25.36 -17.23 -26.40
C LYS A 316 26.74 -17.55 -25.82
N THR A 317 27.06 -17.05 -24.62
CA THR A 317 28.31 -17.32 -23.92
C THR A 317 28.25 -18.52 -22.97
N GLY A 318 27.11 -19.22 -22.88
CA GLY A 318 26.95 -20.41 -22.06
C GLY A 318 26.85 -20.18 -20.54
N LEU A 319 26.49 -18.96 -20.11
CA LEU A 319 26.20 -18.66 -18.70
C LEU A 319 24.86 -19.27 -18.25
N ILE A 320 23.92 -19.47 -19.17
CA ILE A 320 22.63 -20.11 -18.95
C ILE A 320 22.17 -20.83 -20.23
N ASP A 321 21.42 -21.93 -20.11
CA ASP A 321 20.76 -22.64 -21.21
C ASP A 321 19.43 -21.94 -21.55
N GLU A 322 19.10 -21.83 -22.84
CA GLU A 322 17.81 -21.33 -23.32
C GLU A 322 16.62 -22.11 -22.72
N LYS A 323 16.80 -23.39 -22.37
CA LYS A 323 15.77 -24.19 -21.67
C LYS A 323 15.39 -23.62 -20.30
N GLN A 324 16.30 -22.94 -19.60
CA GLN A 324 15.97 -22.28 -18.33
C GLN A 324 15.13 -21.02 -18.57
N ILE A 325 15.39 -20.29 -19.66
CA ILE A 325 14.53 -19.19 -20.13
C ILE A 325 13.13 -19.72 -20.48
N ASP A 326 13.03 -20.87 -21.16
CA ASP A 326 11.73 -21.48 -21.49
C ASP A 326 10.86 -21.73 -20.25
N VAL A 327 11.46 -22.11 -19.12
CA VAL A 327 10.70 -22.33 -17.87
C VAL A 327 10.03 -21.04 -17.42
N SER A 328 10.77 -19.93 -17.38
CA SER A 328 10.23 -18.62 -16.99
C SER A 328 9.16 -18.15 -17.97
N VAL A 329 9.45 -18.18 -19.27
CA VAL A 329 8.52 -17.73 -20.31
C VAL A 329 7.21 -18.54 -20.30
N LYS A 330 7.26 -19.85 -20.03
CA LYS A 330 6.04 -20.68 -19.87
C LYS A 330 5.19 -20.24 -18.68
N ARG A 331 5.79 -19.87 -17.55
CA ARG A 331 5.05 -19.32 -16.39
C ARG A 331 4.38 -18.01 -16.75
N LEU A 332 5.11 -17.10 -17.40
CA LEU A 332 4.60 -15.79 -17.84
C LEU A 332 3.40 -15.92 -18.78
N PHE A 333 3.53 -16.74 -19.82
CA PHE A 333 2.40 -16.96 -20.73
C PHE A 333 1.25 -17.68 -20.04
N THR A 334 1.49 -18.63 -19.15
CA THR A 334 0.41 -19.27 -18.37
C THR A 334 -0.45 -18.24 -17.64
N ILE A 335 0.15 -17.21 -17.03
CA ILE A 335 -0.60 -16.11 -16.41
C ILE A 335 -1.39 -15.32 -17.45
N ARG A 336 -0.79 -14.93 -18.58
CA ARG A 336 -1.48 -14.19 -19.64
C ARG A 336 -2.63 -14.98 -20.29
N TYR A 337 -2.51 -16.30 -20.41
CA TYR A 337 -3.62 -17.19 -20.80
C TYR A 337 -4.73 -17.20 -19.76
N ARG A 338 -4.39 -17.31 -18.47
CA ARG A 338 -5.37 -17.20 -17.37
C ARG A 338 -6.02 -15.82 -17.30
N LEU A 339 -5.37 -14.75 -17.75
CA LEU A 339 -6.00 -13.43 -17.88
C LEU A 339 -6.98 -13.33 -19.05
N GLY A 340 -7.08 -14.38 -19.88
CA GLY A 340 -8.01 -14.48 -21.01
C GLY A 340 -7.51 -13.85 -22.31
N MET A 341 -6.23 -13.48 -22.40
CA MET A 341 -5.69 -12.72 -23.54
C MET A 341 -5.63 -13.49 -24.86
N PHE A 342 -5.72 -14.82 -24.84
CA PHE A 342 -5.50 -15.70 -25.99
C PHE A 342 -6.73 -16.51 -26.40
N ASP A 343 -7.86 -16.28 -25.75
CA ASP A 343 -9.15 -16.90 -26.08
C ASP A 343 -10.07 -15.87 -26.75
N PRO A 344 -11.04 -16.30 -27.58
CA PRO A 344 -12.05 -15.40 -28.13
C PRO A 344 -12.77 -14.63 -27.01
N ALA A 345 -12.93 -13.32 -27.17
CA ALA A 345 -13.40 -12.42 -26.12
C ALA A 345 -14.79 -12.83 -25.61
N GLU A 346 -15.66 -13.34 -26.49
CA GLU A 346 -16.99 -13.85 -26.18
C GLU A 346 -17.01 -15.01 -25.16
N ASN A 347 -15.91 -15.78 -25.11
CA ASN A 347 -15.73 -16.95 -24.24
C ASN A 347 -15.09 -16.58 -22.89
N VAL A 348 -14.52 -15.38 -22.76
CA VAL A 348 -13.89 -14.92 -21.53
C VAL A 348 -14.90 -14.12 -20.73
N LYS A 349 -15.30 -14.62 -19.56
CA LYS A 349 -16.33 -13.97 -18.72
C LYS A 349 -16.05 -12.48 -18.42
N TYR A 350 -14.80 -12.15 -18.13
CA TYR A 350 -14.41 -10.83 -17.62
C TYR A 350 -14.19 -9.75 -18.71
N THR A 351 -14.21 -10.11 -20.00
CA THR A 351 -14.18 -9.13 -21.10
C THR A 351 -15.50 -8.34 -21.21
N LYS A 352 -16.54 -8.81 -20.51
CA LYS A 352 -17.90 -8.24 -20.50
C LYS A 352 -18.11 -7.23 -19.36
N VAL A 353 -17.10 -6.98 -18.52
CA VAL A 353 -17.18 -5.98 -17.46
C VAL A 353 -17.24 -4.59 -18.11
N PRO A 354 -18.32 -3.81 -17.89
CA PRO A 354 -18.53 -2.55 -18.58
C PRO A 354 -17.68 -1.43 -17.98
N PHE A 355 -17.40 -0.40 -18.79
CA PHE A 355 -16.69 0.79 -18.33
C PHE A 355 -17.43 1.54 -17.21
N SER A 356 -18.76 1.42 -17.16
CA SER A 356 -19.61 1.99 -16.09
C SER A 356 -19.42 1.34 -14.71
N SER A 357 -18.60 0.29 -14.59
CA SER A 357 -18.24 -0.28 -13.29
C SER A 357 -17.30 0.62 -12.47
N LEU A 358 -16.61 1.58 -13.12
CA LEU A 358 -15.77 2.55 -12.42
C LEU A 358 -16.61 3.42 -11.50
N GLU A 359 -16.17 3.54 -10.23
CA GLU A 359 -16.79 4.44 -9.27
C GLU A 359 -18.31 4.21 -9.08
N SER A 360 -18.75 2.96 -9.23
CA SER A 360 -20.14 2.57 -9.05
C SER A 360 -20.64 2.94 -7.64
N PRO A 361 -21.96 3.18 -7.45
CA PRO A 361 -22.53 3.48 -6.14
C PRO A 361 -22.15 2.44 -5.08
N GLU A 362 -22.11 1.16 -5.44
CA GLU A 362 -21.74 0.06 -4.55
C GLU A 362 -20.27 0.14 -4.12
N HIS A 363 -19.36 0.49 -5.04
CA HIS A 363 -17.94 0.64 -4.72
C HIS A 363 -17.72 1.83 -3.77
N LYS A 364 -18.35 2.97 -4.06
CA LYS A 364 -18.29 4.18 -3.22
C LYS A 364 -18.89 3.96 -1.83
N ALA A 365 -20.02 3.25 -1.74
CA ALA A 365 -20.63 2.88 -0.47
C ALA A 365 -19.72 1.97 0.35
N HIS A 366 -19.02 1.02 -0.30
CA HIS A 366 -18.06 0.16 0.36
C HIS A 366 -16.81 0.91 0.83
N ALA A 367 -16.34 1.92 0.07
CA ALA A 367 -15.25 2.79 0.50
C ALA A 367 -15.61 3.56 1.79
N LEU A 368 -16.82 4.14 1.86
CA LEU A 368 -17.31 4.77 3.09
C LEU A 368 -17.42 3.77 4.26
N LYS A 369 -18.01 2.59 4.01
CA LYS A 369 -18.13 1.55 5.04
C LYS A 369 -16.78 1.16 5.61
N MET A 370 -15.79 0.90 4.75
CA MET A 370 -14.45 0.53 5.22
C MET A 370 -13.76 1.68 5.97
N ALA A 371 -13.95 2.92 5.53
CA ALA A 371 -13.44 4.10 6.25
C ALA A 371 -14.07 4.27 7.64
N GLN A 372 -15.36 3.96 7.79
CA GLN A 372 -16.01 3.93 9.11
C GLN A 372 -15.45 2.79 9.98
N GLN A 373 -15.36 1.59 9.41
CA GLN A 373 -14.90 0.40 10.13
C GLN A 373 -13.43 0.44 10.54
N SER A 374 -12.59 1.24 9.86
CA SER A 374 -11.15 1.39 10.15
C SER A 374 -10.86 2.34 11.31
N ILE A 375 -11.76 3.27 11.63
CA ILE A 375 -11.54 4.28 12.67
C ILE A 375 -11.44 3.61 14.05
N VAL A 376 -10.35 3.91 14.75
CA VAL A 376 -10.08 3.42 16.10
C VAL A 376 -10.26 4.55 17.10
N LEU A 377 -11.24 4.42 18.00
CA LEU A 377 -11.39 5.31 19.14
C LEU A 377 -10.35 4.93 20.20
N LEU A 378 -9.35 5.77 20.41
CA LEU A 378 -8.24 5.51 21.33
C LEU A 378 -8.53 5.99 22.76
N LYS A 379 -9.32 7.05 22.90
CA LYS A 379 -9.70 7.60 24.20
C LYS A 379 -11.02 8.33 24.09
N ASN A 380 -11.86 8.23 25.13
CA ASN A 380 -13.13 8.95 25.23
C ASN A 380 -13.54 9.16 26.70
N GLU A 381 -12.95 10.15 27.35
CA GLU A 381 -13.27 10.51 28.74
C GLU A 381 -14.62 11.23 28.83
N ASN A 382 -15.35 10.95 29.91
CA ASN A 382 -16.64 11.57 30.24
C ASN A 382 -17.69 11.48 29.11
N GLN A 383 -17.55 10.50 28.21
CA GLN A 383 -18.41 10.33 27.04
C GLN A 383 -18.48 11.63 26.19
N LEU A 384 -17.35 12.33 26.03
CA LEU A 384 -17.28 13.53 25.20
C LEU A 384 -17.74 13.25 23.76
N LEU A 385 -17.34 12.12 23.20
CA LEU A 385 -17.86 11.63 21.93
C LEU A 385 -19.03 10.66 22.15
N PRO A 386 -20.09 10.73 21.31
CA PRO A 386 -20.23 11.64 20.17
C PRO A 386 -20.56 13.10 20.55
N LEU A 387 -20.06 14.05 19.77
CA LEU A 387 -20.40 15.47 19.88
C LEU A 387 -21.86 15.72 19.48
N SER A 388 -22.47 16.74 20.07
CA SER A 388 -23.81 17.18 19.69
C SER A 388 -23.81 17.82 18.30
N LYS A 389 -24.79 17.48 17.46
CA LYS A 389 -25.03 18.19 16.18
C LYS A 389 -25.64 19.59 16.37
N SER A 390 -26.01 19.94 17.60
CA SER A 390 -26.62 21.24 17.94
C SER A 390 -25.62 22.31 18.37
N LEU A 391 -24.32 21.97 18.44
CA LEU A 391 -23.25 22.93 18.70
C LEU A 391 -23.35 24.11 17.72
N LYS A 392 -23.18 25.33 18.23
CA LYS A 392 -23.32 26.56 17.46
C LYS A 392 -22.01 26.98 16.83
N ARG A 393 -20.89 26.70 17.48
CA ARG A 393 -19.57 27.09 16.99
C ARG A 393 -18.53 26.01 17.28
N ILE A 394 -17.86 25.53 16.23
CA ILE A 394 -16.83 24.50 16.32
C ILE A 394 -15.55 25.04 15.70
N ALA A 395 -14.43 24.90 16.41
CA ALA A 395 -13.12 25.11 15.83
C ALA A 395 -12.60 23.80 15.22
N VAL A 396 -12.17 23.84 13.95
CA VAL A 396 -11.49 22.74 13.26
C VAL A 396 -10.07 23.19 12.96
N ILE A 397 -9.11 22.70 13.73
CA ILE A 397 -7.74 23.22 13.79
C ILE A 397 -6.74 22.15 13.41
N GLY A 398 -5.66 22.50 12.72
CA GLY A 398 -4.50 21.62 12.53
C GLY A 398 -4.18 21.32 11.06
N PRO A 399 -2.96 20.81 10.80
CA PRO A 399 -2.42 20.70 9.45
C PRO A 399 -3.18 19.71 8.56
N ASN A 400 -3.90 18.76 9.16
CA ASN A 400 -4.59 17.70 8.45
C ASN A 400 -6.10 17.94 8.28
N ALA A 401 -6.64 19.03 8.81
CA ALA A 401 -8.08 19.30 8.80
C ALA A 401 -8.68 19.39 7.38
N ASP A 402 -7.96 20.02 6.43
CA ASP A 402 -8.37 20.11 5.01
C ASP A 402 -7.40 19.38 4.06
N SER A 403 -6.74 18.32 4.55
CA SER A 403 -5.76 17.58 3.73
C SER A 403 -6.43 16.48 2.91
N ARG A 404 -6.55 16.71 1.60
CA ARG A 404 -7.01 15.68 0.64
C ARG A 404 -5.95 14.61 0.38
N THR A 405 -4.67 15.01 0.42
CA THR A 405 -3.53 14.09 0.25
C THR A 405 -3.50 13.07 1.39
N ALA A 406 -3.66 13.51 2.64
CA ALA A 406 -3.73 12.61 3.78
C ALA A 406 -4.94 11.66 3.72
N MET A 407 -6.05 12.04 3.08
CA MET A 407 -7.16 11.08 2.88
C MET A 407 -6.74 9.91 1.99
N LEU A 408 -6.03 10.16 0.89
CA LEU A 408 -5.75 9.14 -0.11
C LEU A 408 -4.57 8.22 0.25
N GLY A 409 -3.60 8.68 1.05
CA GLY A 409 -2.35 7.94 1.25
C GLY A 409 -1.52 7.87 -0.05
N ASN A 410 -0.50 7.01 -0.08
CA ASN A 410 0.28 6.73 -1.29
C ASN A 410 -0.33 5.56 -2.09
N TYR A 411 0.21 5.27 -3.28
CA TYR A 411 -0.27 4.17 -4.15
C TYR A 411 -1.79 4.22 -4.45
N ASN A 412 -2.32 5.44 -4.56
CA ASN A 412 -3.76 5.69 -4.72
C ASN A 412 -4.18 5.84 -6.20
N GLY A 413 -5.48 5.65 -6.44
CA GLY A 413 -6.16 6.07 -7.67
C GLY A 413 -6.59 7.54 -7.62
N VAL A 414 -7.38 7.98 -8.62
CA VAL A 414 -7.90 9.36 -8.67
C VAL A 414 -9.42 9.34 -8.62
N PRO A 415 -10.06 9.54 -7.46
CA PRO A 415 -11.51 9.51 -7.36
C PRO A 415 -12.14 10.80 -7.91
N SER A 416 -13.44 10.74 -8.23
CA SER A 416 -14.23 11.91 -8.67
C SER A 416 -14.45 12.95 -7.56
N ARG A 417 -14.47 12.51 -6.31
CA ARG A 417 -14.63 13.36 -5.11
C ARG A 417 -13.80 12.79 -3.96
N ILE A 418 -13.10 13.66 -3.26
CA ILE A 418 -12.37 13.37 -2.02
C ILE A 418 -13.01 14.24 -0.94
N VAL A 419 -13.32 13.70 0.23
CA VAL A 419 -13.89 14.47 1.35
C VAL A 419 -12.84 14.62 2.44
N SER A 420 -12.40 15.86 2.73
CA SER A 420 -11.51 16.14 3.86
C SER A 420 -12.27 16.08 5.19
N VAL A 421 -11.56 16.06 6.33
CA VAL A 421 -12.23 16.07 7.65
C VAL A 421 -13.07 17.35 7.83
N LEU A 422 -12.54 18.49 7.39
CA LEU A 422 -13.27 19.76 7.38
C LEU A 422 -14.53 19.71 6.54
N ASP A 423 -14.46 19.16 5.32
CA ASP A 423 -15.64 18.96 4.45
C ASP A 423 -16.67 18.06 5.14
N GLY A 424 -16.23 16.93 5.71
CA GLY A 424 -17.11 16.00 6.40
C GLY A 424 -17.84 16.63 7.60
N ILE A 425 -17.12 17.42 8.40
CA ILE A 425 -17.72 18.15 9.54
C ILE A 425 -18.75 19.16 9.03
N ARG A 426 -18.39 19.98 8.02
CA ARG A 426 -19.31 20.96 7.41
C ARG A 426 -20.58 20.32 6.87
N ASP A 427 -20.43 19.22 6.11
CA ASP A 427 -21.56 18.47 5.55
C ASP A 427 -22.45 17.90 6.68
N LYS A 428 -21.84 17.51 7.81
CA LYS A 428 -22.54 16.88 8.93
C LYS A 428 -23.34 17.86 9.80
N VAL A 429 -22.77 19.01 10.12
CA VAL A 429 -23.42 20.01 10.99
C VAL A 429 -24.23 21.04 10.19
N GLY A 430 -23.99 21.20 8.90
CA GLY A 430 -24.74 22.13 8.06
C GLY A 430 -24.53 23.62 8.42
N ALA A 431 -25.35 24.48 7.84
CA ALA A 431 -25.16 25.94 7.89
C ALA A 431 -25.51 26.61 9.24
N HIS A 432 -26.15 25.89 10.18
CA HIS A 432 -26.54 26.45 11.48
C HIS A 432 -25.41 26.43 12.52
N THR A 433 -24.28 25.82 12.19
CA THR A 433 -23.08 25.78 13.02
C THR A 433 -21.97 26.58 12.32
N GLU A 434 -21.44 27.59 13.01
CA GLU A 434 -20.27 28.32 12.56
C GLU A 434 -19.02 27.46 12.71
N ILE A 435 -18.26 27.31 11.63
CA ILE A 435 -16.98 26.58 11.62
C ILE A 435 -15.83 27.58 11.54
N VAL A 436 -15.02 27.62 12.60
CA VAL A 436 -13.75 28.35 12.61
C VAL A 436 -12.66 27.39 12.16
N TYR A 437 -12.05 27.62 11.00
CA TYR A 437 -10.99 26.77 10.47
C TYR A 437 -9.65 27.50 10.44
N GLU A 438 -8.59 26.84 10.91
CA GLU A 438 -7.22 27.31 10.77
C GLU A 438 -6.24 26.13 10.75
N PRO A 439 -5.28 26.05 9.81
CA PRO A 439 -4.24 25.02 9.84
C PRO A 439 -3.35 25.14 11.09
N ALA A 440 -3.16 26.38 11.58
CA ALA A 440 -2.43 26.79 12.78
C ALA A 440 -0.92 26.47 12.82
N VAL A 441 -0.49 25.31 12.34
CA VAL A 441 0.90 24.85 12.24
C VAL A 441 1.06 24.02 10.96
N ASN A 442 2.29 23.77 10.52
CA ASN A 442 2.53 22.74 9.50
C ASN A 442 2.73 21.37 10.18
N TYR A 443 3.04 20.31 9.43
CA TYR A 443 3.17 18.96 10.01
C TYR A 443 4.25 18.85 11.11
N VAL A 444 5.40 19.52 10.95
CA VAL A 444 6.59 19.36 11.81
C VAL A 444 7.10 20.66 12.44
N GLY A 445 6.60 21.82 12.03
CA GLY A 445 7.07 23.11 12.51
C GLY A 445 6.05 24.25 12.43
N GLU A 446 6.51 25.42 12.84
CA GLU A 446 5.73 26.65 13.04
C GLU A 446 5.71 27.58 11.82
N THR A 447 6.43 27.23 10.75
CA THR A 447 6.51 28.07 9.55
C THR A 447 5.35 27.75 8.62
N LEU A 448 4.43 28.69 8.47
CA LEU A 448 3.29 28.62 7.56
C LEU A 448 3.57 29.44 6.31
N PHE A 449 3.30 28.84 5.16
CA PHE A 449 3.17 29.60 3.92
C PHE A 449 1.71 29.98 3.74
N MET A 450 1.44 31.28 3.69
CA MET A 450 0.10 31.81 3.45
C MET A 450 0.01 32.23 1.99
N PRO A 451 -0.63 31.43 1.13
CA PRO A 451 -0.76 31.76 -0.28
C PRO A 451 -1.62 33.01 -0.47
N GLU A 452 -1.19 33.90 -1.37
CA GLU A 452 -1.93 35.05 -1.82
C GLU A 452 -2.54 34.75 -3.20
N ASN A 453 -3.87 34.63 -3.25
CA ASN A 453 -4.57 34.39 -4.49
C ASN A 453 -5.05 35.71 -5.10
N ASP A 454 -4.21 36.30 -5.95
CA ASP A 454 -4.59 37.43 -6.80
C ASP A 454 -4.41 37.06 -8.28
N PRO A 455 -5.46 36.58 -8.97
CA PRO A 455 -5.39 36.23 -10.39
C PRO A 455 -5.01 37.41 -11.30
N SER A 456 -5.18 38.64 -10.83
CA SER A 456 -4.82 39.85 -11.60
C SER A 456 -3.33 40.14 -11.60
N PHE A 457 -2.57 39.46 -10.74
CA PHE A 457 -1.12 39.63 -10.59
C PHE A 457 -0.33 39.22 -11.84
N TYR A 458 -0.83 38.24 -12.59
CA TYR A 458 -0.19 37.72 -13.78
C TYR A 458 -0.81 38.29 -15.06
N SER A 459 0.04 38.61 -16.03
CA SER A 459 -0.41 39.06 -17.35
C SER A 459 0.52 38.59 -18.47
N TYR A 460 -0.01 38.28 -19.64
CA TYR A 460 0.78 37.95 -20.82
C TYR A 460 0.17 38.61 -22.05
N LYS A 461 0.98 39.39 -22.79
CA LYS A 461 0.53 40.15 -23.98
C LYS A 461 -0.80 40.90 -23.78
N ASN A 462 -0.94 41.62 -22.67
CA ASN A 462 -2.13 42.39 -22.26
C ASN A 462 -3.38 41.55 -21.93
N GLN A 463 -3.24 40.24 -21.68
CA GLN A 463 -4.30 39.38 -21.15
C GLN A 463 -3.93 38.92 -19.74
N HIS A 464 -4.91 38.74 -18.86
CA HIS A 464 -4.65 38.18 -17.54
C HIS A 464 -4.24 36.70 -17.62
N GLY A 465 -3.26 36.32 -16.80
CA GLY A 465 -2.80 34.95 -16.65
C GLY A 465 -1.39 34.68 -17.19
N ILE A 466 -1.14 33.40 -17.43
CA ILE A 466 0.16 32.81 -17.72
C ILE A 466 0.03 31.97 -18.99
N LEU A 467 0.93 32.16 -19.96
CA LEU A 467 0.99 31.28 -21.12
C LEU A 467 1.71 29.98 -20.72
N ALA A 468 1.01 28.86 -20.75
CA ALA A 468 1.56 27.52 -20.61
C ALA A 468 1.79 26.88 -21.98
N ALA A 469 3.03 26.54 -22.30
CA ALA A 469 3.43 25.85 -23.53
C ALA A 469 4.03 24.49 -23.21
N TYR A 470 3.49 23.41 -23.79
CA TYR A 470 3.88 22.02 -23.50
C TYR A 470 4.61 21.38 -24.68
N PHE A 471 5.60 20.52 -24.38
CA PHE A 471 6.46 19.83 -25.35
C PHE A 471 6.54 18.34 -25.03
N ASN A 472 6.52 17.47 -26.04
CA ASN A 472 6.66 16.01 -25.86
C ASN A 472 8.13 15.56 -25.84
N ASN A 473 8.92 16.23 -25.01
CA ASN A 473 10.30 15.89 -24.65
C ASN A 473 10.70 16.63 -23.37
N ASP A 474 11.74 16.15 -22.70
CA ASP A 474 12.17 16.64 -21.38
C ASP A 474 13.09 17.87 -21.49
N LYS A 475 13.28 18.40 -22.71
CA LYS A 475 14.30 19.41 -23.03
C LYS A 475 13.75 20.76 -23.47
N LEU A 476 12.43 20.91 -23.57
CA LEU A 476 11.75 22.09 -24.13
C LEU A 476 12.20 22.40 -25.57
N GLU A 477 12.56 21.37 -26.35
CA GLU A 477 13.04 21.51 -27.72
C GLU A 477 11.90 21.45 -28.74
N GLY A 478 12.03 22.23 -29.82
CA GLY A 478 11.07 22.26 -30.92
C GLY A 478 9.90 23.22 -30.70
N ALA A 479 8.84 23.05 -31.49
CA ALA A 479 7.58 23.79 -31.32
C ALA A 479 6.72 23.13 -30.22
N PRO A 480 5.99 23.91 -29.42
CA PRO A 480 5.08 23.35 -28.43
C PRO A 480 3.96 22.56 -29.11
N VAL A 481 3.59 21.43 -28.50
CA VAL A 481 2.47 20.57 -28.93
C VAL A 481 1.12 21.15 -28.53
N TYR A 482 1.10 21.88 -27.42
CA TYR A 482 -0.10 22.53 -26.90
C TYR A 482 0.26 23.84 -26.20
N GLU A 483 -0.54 24.88 -26.42
CA GLU A 483 -0.43 26.17 -25.74
C GLU A 483 -1.80 26.58 -25.19
N THR A 484 -1.83 27.10 -23.96
CA THR A 484 -3.05 27.64 -23.35
C THR A 484 -2.73 28.73 -22.34
N MET A 485 -3.70 29.60 -22.09
CA MET A 485 -3.66 30.52 -20.95
C MET A 485 -4.15 29.80 -19.69
N VAL A 486 -3.45 29.99 -18.58
CA VAL A 486 -3.80 29.46 -17.25
C VAL A 486 -3.77 30.60 -16.22
N ALA A 487 -4.60 30.50 -15.18
CA ALA A 487 -4.72 31.55 -14.17
C ALA A 487 -3.58 31.48 -13.13
N ASP A 488 -3.09 30.28 -12.84
CA ASP A 488 -2.02 30.00 -11.89
C ASP A 488 -1.14 28.83 -12.37
N ILE A 489 -0.07 28.57 -11.63
CA ILE A 489 0.78 27.40 -11.81
C ILE A 489 0.53 26.49 -10.60
N ASN A 490 -0.50 25.67 -10.68
CA ASN A 490 -0.84 24.69 -9.66
C ASN A 490 -1.24 23.36 -10.30
N PHE A 491 -0.28 22.73 -10.95
CA PHE A 491 -0.50 21.51 -11.71
C PHE A 491 -0.06 20.31 -10.90
N VAL A 492 -1.01 19.42 -10.63
CA VAL A 492 -0.74 18.08 -10.12
C VAL A 492 -1.47 17.10 -11.01
N TYR A 493 -0.69 16.37 -11.77
CA TYR A 493 -1.11 15.29 -12.64
C TYR A 493 -0.65 14.00 -11.95
N PRO A 494 -1.55 13.28 -11.27
CA PRO A 494 -1.26 11.94 -10.80
C PRO A 494 -0.73 11.11 -11.95
N GLU A 495 0.07 10.12 -11.59
CA GLU A 495 0.77 9.32 -12.57
C GLU A 495 -0.16 8.73 -13.66
N GLY A 496 0.28 8.86 -14.92
CA GLY A 496 -0.49 8.46 -16.10
C GLY A 496 -1.53 9.48 -16.57
N GLN A 497 -1.83 10.54 -15.81
CA GLN A 497 -2.73 11.60 -16.27
C GLN A 497 -2.10 12.43 -17.40
N ILE A 498 -2.86 12.65 -18.47
CA ILE A 498 -2.45 13.52 -19.59
C ILE A 498 -2.55 15.00 -19.17
N PRO A 499 -1.45 15.79 -19.25
CA PRO A 499 -1.44 17.19 -18.79
C PRO A 499 -2.32 18.12 -19.63
N ALA A 500 -2.31 17.92 -20.95
CA ALA A 500 -3.05 18.72 -21.90
C ALA A 500 -3.27 17.94 -23.22
N PRO A 501 -4.21 18.36 -24.09
CA PRO A 501 -4.47 17.69 -25.37
C PRO A 501 -3.21 17.48 -26.22
N GLY A 502 -2.95 16.23 -26.60
CA GLY A 502 -1.79 15.85 -27.42
C GLY A 502 -0.46 15.75 -26.68
N VAL A 503 -0.42 16.12 -25.39
CA VAL A 503 0.76 15.99 -24.53
C VAL A 503 0.84 14.56 -23.99
N GLN A 504 2.05 14.01 -23.92
CA GLN A 504 2.28 12.71 -23.30
C GLN A 504 2.17 12.84 -21.77
N ALA A 505 1.70 11.79 -21.09
CA ALA A 505 1.62 11.77 -19.64
C ALA A 505 3.01 11.70 -18.95
N ARG A 506 4.06 11.44 -19.73
CA ARG A 506 5.45 11.25 -19.33
C ARG A 506 6.36 11.79 -20.41
N HIS A 507 7.62 12.01 -20.07
CA HIS A 507 8.62 12.55 -20.98
C HIS A 507 8.16 13.83 -21.69
N PHE A 508 7.66 14.78 -20.90
CA PHE A 508 7.17 16.06 -21.41
C PHE A 508 7.83 17.21 -20.66
N SER A 509 7.74 18.42 -21.21
CA SER A 509 8.17 19.63 -20.52
C SER A 509 7.18 20.76 -20.75
N ALA A 510 7.19 21.73 -19.85
CA ALA A 510 6.31 22.89 -19.89
C ALA A 510 7.08 24.18 -19.63
N ARG A 511 6.73 25.24 -20.37
CA ARG A 511 7.18 26.61 -20.14
C ARG A 511 5.99 27.49 -19.80
N PHE A 512 6.04 28.11 -18.64
CA PHE A 512 5.06 29.07 -18.14
C PHE A 512 5.63 30.47 -18.25
N THR A 513 5.03 31.33 -19.07
CA THR A 513 5.51 32.71 -19.31
C THR A 513 4.46 33.73 -18.92
N THR A 514 4.84 34.73 -18.13
CA THR A 514 3.97 35.82 -17.71
C THR A 514 4.79 37.07 -17.36
N ASN A 515 4.12 38.19 -17.17
CA ASN A 515 4.61 39.43 -16.64
C ASN A 515 3.86 39.76 -15.35
N PHE A 516 4.53 40.37 -14.37
CA PHE A 516 3.91 40.83 -13.14
C PHE A 516 4.50 42.17 -12.68
N SER A 517 3.74 42.92 -11.88
CA SER A 517 4.19 44.15 -11.23
C SER A 517 3.65 44.22 -9.79
N VAL A 518 4.32 45.02 -8.95
CA VAL A 518 3.95 45.19 -7.53
C VAL A 518 3.47 46.61 -7.24
N LYS A 519 2.53 46.73 -6.29
CA LYS A 519 1.90 48.02 -5.91
C LYS A 519 2.82 48.90 -5.06
N GLU A 520 3.75 48.26 -4.36
CA GLU A 520 4.77 48.87 -3.50
C GLU A 520 6.05 48.03 -3.52
N ASP A 521 7.15 48.58 -3.02
CA ASP A 521 8.39 47.81 -2.85
C ASP A 521 8.14 46.70 -1.83
N GLU A 522 8.29 45.44 -2.24
CA GLU A 522 7.98 44.28 -1.39
C GLU A 522 9.02 43.16 -1.56
N THR A 523 9.10 42.29 -0.55
CA THR A 523 9.80 40.99 -0.69
C THR A 523 8.76 39.91 -0.88
N ILE A 524 8.67 39.40 -2.11
CA ILE A 524 7.77 38.32 -2.47
C ILE A 524 8.33 36.99 -1.97
N SER A 525 7.51 36.17 -1.31
CA SER A 525 7.85 34.77 -1.05
C SER A 525 7.14 33.88 -2.06
N TRP A 526 7.92 33.11 -2.82
CA TRP A 526 7.45 32.14 -3.80
C TRP A 526 7.57 30.74 -3.20
N GLN A 527 6.45 30.07 -2.97
CA GLN A 527 6.46 28.64 -2.71
C GLN A 527 6.48 27.91 -4.05
N MET A 528 7.52 27.13 -4.28
CA MET A 528 7.70 26.34 -5.49
C MET A 528 7.80 24.87 -5.11
N GLU A 529 7.18 24.02 -5.92
CA GLU A 529 7.22 22.57 -5.77
C GLU A 529 7.27 21.98 -7.17
N GLY A 530 8.25 21.11 -7.39
CA GLY A 530 8.36 20.31 -8.60
C GLY A 530 8.78 18.91 -8.18
N ASP A 531 8.28 17.88 -8.85
CA ASP A 531 8.68 16.49 -8.62
C ASP A 531 9.88 16.04 -9.47
N ASP A 532 10.12 16.70 -10.59
CA ASP A 532 11.30 16.48 -11.42
C ASP A 532 12.16 17.76 -11.48
N GLY A 533 12.54 18.22 -12.67
CA GLY A 533 13.39 19.39 -12.83
C GLY A 533 12.60 20.65 -13.12
N TYR A 534 12.94 21.74 -12.43
CA TYR A 534 12.36 23.06 -12.70
C TYR A 534 13.37 24.21 -12.52
N ARG A 535 13.11 25.34 -13.17
CA ARG A 535 13.93 26.56 -13.04
C ARG A 535 13.12 27.82 -13.33
N LEU A 536 13.43 28.89 -12.61
CA LEU A 536 12.73 30.17 -12.70
C LEU A 536 13.66 31.28 -13.18
N PHE A 537 13.19 32.06 -14.14
CA PHE A 537 13.82 33.27 -14.62
C PHE A 537 12.96 34.49 -14.31
N ILE A 538 13.58 35.58 -13.88
CA ILE A 538 12.97 36.91 -13.78
C ILE A 538 13.84 37.88 -14.57
N ASN A 539 13.27 38.55 -15.58
CA ASN A 539 13.99 39.39 -16.55
C ASN A 539 15.23 38.70 -17.12
N ASP A 540 15.03 37.46 -17.59
CA ASP A 540 16.04 36.57 -18.17
C ASP A 540 17.20 36.18 -17.21
N SER A 541 17.18 36.64 -15.96
CA SER A 541 18.10 36.21 -14.91
C SER A 541 17.57 34.95 -14.23
N LEU A 542 18.40 33.90 -14.17
CA LEU A 542 18.09 32.64 -13.48
C LEU A 542 18.11 32.87 -11.97
N VAL A 543 16.95 32.76 -11.33
CA VAL A 543 16.79 33.02 -9.89
C VAL A 543 16.59 31.74 -9.07
N VAL A 544 16.11 30.67 -9.70
CA VAL A 544 15.98 29.32 -9.12
C VAL A 544 16.44 28.31 -10.15
N ASN A 545 17.32 27.37 -9.78
CA ASN A 545 17.82 26.34 -10.68
C ASN A 545 17.83 24.96 -10.03
N HIS A 546 16.80 24.18 -10.31
CA HIS A 546 16.64 22.79 -9.90
C HIS A 546 16.46 21.91 -11.14
N TRP A 547 17.18 22.20 -12.22
CA TRP A 547 16.97 21.52 -13.50
C TRP A 547 17.43 20.05 -13.50
N ASN A 548 18.39 19.68 -12.66
CA ASN A 548 19.01 18.34 -12.64
C ASN A 548 18.39 17.39 -11.61
N TYR A 549 17.06 17.47 -11.37
CA TYR A 549 16.29 16.71 -10.37
C TYR A 549 16.54 17.15 -8.91
N ASP A 550 15.58 17.87 -8.33
CA ASP A 550 15.55 18.24 -6.90
C ASP A 550 14.09 18.38 -6.43
N PRO A 551 13.40 17.27 -6.15
CA PRO A 551 11.99 17.22 -5.76
C PRO A 551 11.74 17.75 -4.35
N VAL A 552 11.91 19.05 -4.16
CA VAL A 552 11.74 19.69 -2.86
C VAL A 552 10.84 20.90 -3.00
N LYS A 553 9.82 20.91 -2.15
CA LYS A 553 9.02 22.10 -1.88
C LYS A 553 9.90 23.15 -1.20
N ARG A 554 10.15 24.26 -1.89
CA ARG A 554 11.03 25.34 -1.41
C ARG A 554 10.28 26.65 -1.35
N ILE A 555 10.73 27.52 -0.44
CA ILE A 555 10.30 28.91 -0.43
C ILE A 555 11.49 29.77 -0.83
N PHE A 556 11.33 30.52 -1.90
CA PHE A 556 12.30 31.47 -2.42
C PHE A 556 11.83 32.91 -2.16
N LYS A 557 12.69 33.76 -1.60
CA LYS A 557 12.38 35.17 -1.35
C LYS A 557 13.03 36.05 -2.41
N TRP A 558 12.28 36.99 -2.96
CA TRP A 558 12.77 37.88 -4.01
C TRP A 558 12.24 39.31 -3.85
N LYS A 559 13.09 40.30 -4.13
CA LYS A 559 12.76 41.72 -3.93
C LYS A 559 12.21 42.35 -5.21
N ALA A 560 10.97 42.81 -5.15
CA ALA A 560 10.30 43.53 -6.22
C ALA A 560 10.26 45.03 -5.92
N ARG A 561 10.32 45.86 -6.97
CA ARG A 561 10.19 47.32 -6.85
C ARG A 561 8.90 47.78 -7.52
N LYS A 562 8.27 48.77 -6.89
CA LYS A 562 7.09 49.43 -7.43
C LYS A 562 7.35 49.99 -8.82
N GLY A 563 6.39 49.79 -9.73
CA GLY A 563 6.41 50.39 -11.06
C GLY A 563 7.35 49.73 -12.07
N VAL A 564 7.95 48.58 -11.71
CA VAL A 564 8.72 47.76 -12.65
C VAL A 564 7.85 46.59 -13.12
N ASP A 565 7.79 46.38 -14.44
CA ASP A 565 7.18 45.20 -15.05
C ASP A 565 8.24 44.10 -15.18
N TYR A 566 7.99 42.94 -14.58
CA TYR A 566 8.92 41.82 -14.53
C TYR A 566 8.43 40.68 -15.42
N LYS A 567 9.23 40.27 -16.40
CA LYS A 567 9.00 39.05 -17.17
C LYS A 567 9.43 37.84 -16.35
N MET A 568 8.51 36.92 -16.12
CA MET A 568 8.72 35.67 -15.42
C MET A 568 8.61 34.48 -16.37
N VAL A 569 9.57 33.57 -16.32
CA VAL A 569 9.54 32.30 -17.06
C VAL A 569 9.85 31.17 -16.09
N LEU A 570 8.88 30.28 -15.85
CA LEU A 570 9.10 29.02 -15.16
C LEU A 570 9.17 27.91 -16.21
N GLU A 571 10.23 27.12 -16.14
CA GLU A 571 10.44 25.94 -16.97
C GLU A 571 10.44 24.69 -16.12
N TYR A 572 9.85 23.63 -16.63
CA TYR A 572 9.67 22.35 -15.96
C TYR A 572 9.80 21.20 -16.94
N TRP A 573 10.37 20.08 -16.52
CA TRP A 573 10.29 18.80 -17.24
C TRP A 573 9.83 17.69 -16.32
N GLN A 574 9.10 16.74 -16.91
CA GLN A 574 8.64 15.49 -16.34
C GLN A 574 9.26 14.32 -17.12
N ASN A 575 9.84 13.37 -16.41
CA ASN A 575 10.34 12.12 -16.97
C ASN A 575 9.32 10.98 -16.76
N GLU A 576 9.58 10.08 -15.82
CA GLU A 576 8.69 8.96 -15.48
C GLU A 576 7.81 9.36 -14.29
N ASP A 577 6.79 8.58 -13.99
CA ASP A 577 5.84 8.80 -12.89
C ASP A 577 4.78 9.91 -13.10
N GLY A 578 4.19 10.43 -12.02
CA GLY A 578 3.24 11.55 -12.06
C GLY A 578 3.97 12.88 -12.11
N ALA A 579 3.27 13.93 -12.53
CA ALA A 579 3.83 15.26 -12.76
C ALA A 579 3.24 16.30 -11.79
N LEU A 580 4.09 17.06 -11.14
CA LEU A 580 3.76 18.11 -10.20
C LEU A 580 4.62 19.33 -10.49
N ILE A 581 3.95 20.45 -10.76
CA ILE A 581 4.60 21.76 -10.78
C ILE A 581 3.65 22.79 -10.17
N ARG A 582 4.09 23.38 -9.07
CA ARG A 582 3.37 24.43 -8.36
C ARG A 582 4.29 25.63 -8.12
N MET A 583 3.71 26.81 -8.30
CA MET A 583 4.32 28.07 -7.92
C MET A 583 3.24 29.01 -7.39
N GLN A 584 3.36 29.42 -6.14
CA GLN A 584 2.41 30.31 -5.47
C GLN A 584 3.14 31.51 -4.86
N LYS A 585 2.58 32.71 -5.06
CA LYS A 585 2.96 33.90 -4.30
C LYS A 585 2.35 33.80 -2.92
N GLY A 586 3.06 34.26 -1.91
CA GLY A 586 2.50 34.39 -0.58
C GLY A 586 3.44 35.05 0.40
N SER A 587 3.09 34.91 1.67
CA SER A 587 3.89 35.35 2.80
C SER A 587 4.25 34.18 3.71
N ILE A 588 5.40 34.28 4.37
CA ILE A 588 5.78 33.35 5.42
C ILE A 588 5.32 33.94 6.74
N GLN A 589 4.51 33.19 7.47
CA GLN A 589 4.09 33.54 8.82
C GLN A 589 4.63 32.53 9.81
N LYS A 590 5.01 33.02 10.98
CA LYS A 590 5.32 32.16 12.13
C LYS A 590 4.03 31.93 12.91
N ALA A 591 3.74 30.68 13.23
CA ALA A 591 2.60 30.32 14.04
C ALA A 591 2.69 30.99 15.43
N ASP A 592 1.61 31.67 15.82
CA ASP A 592 1.43 32.23 17.16
C ASP A 592 0.39 31.36 17.89
N LEU A 593 0.87 30.33 18.57
CA LEU A 593 0.02 29.31 19.20
C LEU A 593 -0.93 29.90 20.25
N PRO A 594 -0.47 30.80 21.16
CA PRO A 594 -1.38 31.49 22.08
C PRO A 594 -2.46 32.31 21.37
N ALA A 595 -2.12 32.99 20.26
CA ALA A 595 -3.11 33.74 19.50
C ALA A 595 -4.14 32.81 18.81
N VAL A 596 -3.73 31.63 18.33
CA VAL A 596 -4.66 30.60 17.82
C VAL A 596 -5.64 30.21 18.92
N ALA A 597 -5.14 29.83 20.10
CA ALA A 597 -5.99 29.43 21.23
C ALA A 597 -6.96 30.55 21.66
N LYS A 598 -6.50 31.81 21.68
CA LYS A 598 -7.35 32.97 21.99
C LYS A 598 -8.49 33.14 20.98
N ARG A 599 -8.25 32.93 19.68
CA ARG A 599 -9.28 33.03 18.63
C ARG A 599 -10.39 32.00 18.78
N VAL A 600 -10.11 30.86 19.39
CA VAL A 600 -11.07 29.76 19.58
C VAL A 600 -11.53 29.60 21.02
N ALA A 601 -11.24 30.56 21.90
CA ALA A 601 -11.56 30.46 23.33
C ALA A 601 -13.06 30.54 23.65
N ASP A 602 -13.90 30.95 22.70
CA ASP A 602 -15.36 31.10 22.84
C ASP A 602 -16.18 30.04 22.10
N VAL A 603 -15.54 29.10 21.39
CA VAL A 603 -16.22 28.01 20.68
C VAL A 603 -16.82 26.97 21.64
N ASP A 604 -17.73 26.13 21.16
CA ASP A 604 -18.34 25.07 21.98
C ASP A 604 -17.44 23.82 22.08
N ALA A 605 -16.71 23.50 21.01
CA ALA A 605 -15.77 22.40 20.95
C ALA A 605 -14.64 22.68 19.95
N ILE A 606 -13.48 22.09 20.21
CA ILE A 606 -12.29 22.15 19.35
C ILE A 606 -12.02 20.75 18.82
N VAL A 607 -11.97 20.60 17.50
CA VAL A 607 -11.52 19.40 16.80
C VAL A 607 -10.14 19.69 16.22
N PHE A 608 -9.10 19.18 16.88
CA PHE A 608 -7.74 19.22 16.34
C PHE A 608 -7.52 18.04 15.40
N VAL A 609 -7.18 18.28 14.14
CA VAL A 609 -6.89 17.28 13.13
C VAL A 609 -5.39 17.34 12.78
N GLY A 610 -4.64 16.36 13.29
CA GLY A 610 -3.19 16.29 13.20
C GLY A 610 -2.69 14.90 12.83
N GLY A 611 -1.51 14.54 13.33
CA GLY A 611 -0.78 13.34 12.94
C GLY A 611 0.26 13.64 11.87
N ILE A 612 0.41 12.75 10.90
CA ILE A 612 1.40 12.85 9.82
C ILE A 612 0.71 12.81 8.45
N SER A 613 1.49 12.77 7.37
CA SER A 613 0.99 12.82 5.98
C SER A 613 1.82 11.86 5.11
N PRO A 614 1.26 11.31 4.02
CA PRO A 614 2.04 10.61 3.00
C PRO A 614 3.07 11.52 2.30
N GLU A 615 3.09 12.83 2.60
CA GLU A 615 4.18 13.76 2.22
C GLU A 615 5.44 13.60 3.10
N LEU A 616 5.34 12.93 4.25
CA LEU A 616 6.43 12.73 5.20
C LEU A 616 6.85 11.26 5.32
N GLU A 617 5.90 10.34 5.13
CA GLU A 617 6.15 8.89 5.24
C GLU A 617 5.80 8.17 3.94
N GLY A 618 6.66 7.24 3.53
CA GLY A 618 6.44 6.47 2.32
C GLY A 618 7.71 5.86 1.75
N GLU A 619 7.58 5.36 0.53
CA GLU A 619 8.64 4.69 -0.19
C GLU A 619 9.67 5.69 -0.76
N GLN A 620 10.94 5.54 -0.38
CA GLN A 620 12.11 6.23 -0.94
C GLN A 620 11.85 7.71 -1.26
N MET A 621 11.57 8.50 -0.23
CA MET A 621 11.17 9.90 -0.40
C MET A 621 12.34 10.88 -0.25
N PRO A 622 12.32 12.05 -0.89
CA PRO A 622 13.31 13.12 -0.68
C PRO A 622 13.04 13.93 0.61
N VAL A 623 12.58 13.28 1.68
CA VAL A 623 12.19 13.93 2.94
C VAL A 623 13.36 13.92 3.92
N ASN A 624 13.76 15.10 4.39
CA ASN A 624 14.73 15.25 5.47
C ASN A 624 14.33 16.46 6.33
N VAL A 625 13.48 16.20 7.31
CA VAL A 625 12.95 17.18 8.26
C VAL A 625 12.95 16.56 9.65
N GLU A 626 12.77 17.37 10.70
CA GLU A 626 12.75 16.85 12.07
C GLU A 626 11.77 15.69 12.23
N GLY A 627 12.27 14.55 12.71
CA GLY A 627 11.50 13.33 12.91
C GLY A 627 11.42 12.38 11.70
N PHE A 628 11.99 12.73 10.54
CA PHE A 628 11.89 11.94 9.30
C PHE A 628 13.20 11.90 8.50
N ASP A 629 13.48 10.76 7.86
CA ASP A 629 14.64 10.52 7.00
C ASP A 629 14.27 9.58 5.85
N GLY A 630 14.23 10.11 4.63
CA GLY A 630 14.01 9.34 3.41
C GLY A 630 12.63 8.68 3.28
N GLY A 631 11.63 9.19 4.00
CA GLY A 631 10.29 8.60 4.12
C GLY A 631 10.11 7.68 5.33
N ASP A 632 11.20 7.31 6.01
CA ASP A 632 11.12 6.71 7.35
C ASP A 632 11.05 7.79 8.44
N ARG A 633 10.75 7.36 9.66
CA ARG A 633 10.72 8.21 10.84
C ARG A 633 11.99 8.02 11.67
N SER A 634 12.64 9.11 12.05
CA SER A 634 13.74 9.07 13.03
C SER A 634 13.26 9.08 14.48
N SER A 635 12.00 9.50 14.70
CA SER A 635 11.31 9.40 15.99
C SER A 635 9.85 8.98 15.81
N ILE A 636 9.35 8.14 16.72
CA ILE A 636 7.94 7.72 16.75
C ILE A 636 7.02 8.73 17.42
N MET A 637 7.56 9.78 18.03
CA MET A 637 6.77 10.80 18.71
C MET A 637 5.87 11.58 17.74
N LEU A 638 4.72 12.06 18.23
CA LEU A 638 3.96 13.10 17.55
C LEU A 638 4.88 14.32 17.36
N PRO A 639 4.88 14.99 16.19
CA PRO A 639 5.70 16.17 15.98
C PRO A 639 5.48 17.21 17.08
N ALA A 640 6.57 17.68 17.70
CA ALA A 640 6.53 18.44 18.94
C ALA A 640 5.69 19.72 18.85
N ILE A 641 5.66 20.36 17.67
CA ILE A 641 4.85 21.56 17.43
C ILE A 641 3.34 21.29 17.59
N GLN A 642 2.86 20.09 17.23
CA GLN A 642 1.45 19.72 17.37
C GLN A 642 1.10 19.52 18.85
N THR A 643 1.98 18.89 19.63
CA THR A 643 1.86 18.82 21.10
C THR A 643 1.82 20.22 21.73
N ALA A 644 2.69 21.14 21.27
CA ALA A 644 2.71 22.52 21.76
C ALA A 644 1.39 23.25 21.48
N LEU A 645 0.83 23.11 20.27
CA LEU A 645 -0.47 23.68 19.93
C LEU A 645 -1.60 23.06 20.77
N LEU A 646 -1.61 21.73 20.94
CA LEU A 646 -2.62 21.06 21.76
C LEU A 646 -2.60 21.50 23.23
N LYS A 647 -1.43 21.84 23.79
CA LYS A 647 -1.31 22.45 25.13
C LYS A 647 -2.06 23.79 25.22
N GLU A 648 -1.85 24.67 24.24
CA GLU A 648 -2.55 25.96 24.17
C GLU A 648 -4.06 25.79 23.98
N LEU A 649 -4.48 24.89 23.07
CA LEU A 649 -5.89 24.58 22.85
C LEU A 649 -6.55 24.00 24.11
N LYS A 650 -5.86 23.11 24.83
CA LYS A 650 -6.34 22.54 26.10
C LYS A 650 -6.46 23.61 27.20
N ALA A 651 -5.56 24.60 27.22
CA ALA A 651 -5.58 25.69 28.20
C ALA A 651 -6.81 26.61 28.06
N THR A 652 -7.52 26.60 26.92
CA THR A 652 -8.80 27.33 26.75
C THR A 652 -9.92 26.82 27.66
N GLY A 653 -9.79 25.61 28.21
CA GLY A 653 -10.84 24.95 29.00
C GLY A 653 -11.99 24.36 28.17
N LYS A 654 -11.96 24.52 26.84
CA LYS A 654 -12.95 23.93 25.93
C LYS A 654 -12.72 22.43 25.74
N PRO A 655 -13.78 21.66 25.42
CA PRO A 655 -13.61 20.27 25.01
C PRO A 655 -12.74 20.17 23.76
N VAL A 656 -11.66 19.39 23.83
CA VAL A 656 -10.74 19.15 22.71
C VAL A 656 -10.84 17.69 22.28
N VAL A 657 -11.12 17.45 21.00
CA VAL A 657 -11.04 16.14 20.35
C VAL A 657 -9.83 16.14 19.42
N MET A 658 -8.92 15.18 19.58
CA MET A 658 -7.82 14.95 18.64
C MET A 658 -8.23 13.88 17.62
N VAL A 659 -8.21 14.23 16.35
CA VAL A 659 -8.32 13.31 15.21
C VAL A 659 -6.93 13.17 14.59
N MET A 660 -6.42 11.95 14.53
CA MET A 660 -5.10 11.63 13.99
C MET A 660 -5.25 10.96 12.64
N LEU A 661 -4.65 11.57 11.61
CA LEU A 661 -4.40 10.92 10.32
C LEU A 661 -2.95 10.44 10.29
N THR A 662 -2.73 9.19 9.96
CA THR A 662 -1.40 8.55 9.99
C THR A 662 -1.41 7.23 9.24
N GLY A 663 -0.29 6.88 8.63
CA GLY A 663 0.00 5.54 8.12
C GLY A 663 0.83 4.69 9.09
N SER A 664 1.26 5.26 10.22
CA SER A 664 2.16 4.65 11.20
C SER A 664 1.59 4.67 12.64
N ALA A 665 2.24 3.94 13.55
CA ALA A 665 2.01 4.04 14.99
C ALA A 665 2.75 5.25 15.57
N ILE A 666 2.00 6.20 16.14
CA ILE A 666 2.53 7.43 16.74
C ILE A 666 2.57 7.28 18.26
N ALA A 667 3.67 7.66 18.90
CA ALA A 667 3.74 7.85 20.33
C ALA A 667 3.23 9.25 20.71
N LEU A 668 2.24 9.31 21.60
CA LEU A 668 1.57 10.55 22.04
C LEU A 668 1.28 10.54 23.55
N PRO A 669 2.30 10.38 24.42
CA PRO A 669 2.09 10.19 25.86
C PRO A 669 1.48 11.42 26.55
N TRP A 670 1.82 12.64 26.11
CA TRP A 670 1.23 13.85 26.67
C TRP A 670 -0.24 13.95 26.29
N GLU A 671 -0.58 13.69 25.03
CA GLU A 671 -1.94 13.76 24.52
C GLU A 671 -2.82 12.70 25.18
N GLN A 672 -2.34 11.47 25.31
CA GLN A 672 -3.04 10.39 26.00
C GLN A 672 -3.40 10.76 27.43
N GLN A 673 -2.54 11.50 28.13
CA GLN A 673 -2.80 11.95 29.50
C GLN A 673 -3.74 13.16 29.58
N ASN A 674 -3.70 14.08 28.61
CA ASN A 674 -4.28 15.42 28.77
C ASN A 674 -5.47 15.73 27.87
N ILE A 675 -5.61 15.03 26.73
CA ILE A 675 -6.71 15.23 25.78
C ILE A 675 -7.84 14.24 26.07
N PRO A 676 -9.10 14.70 26.22
CA PRO A 676 -10.20 13.84 26.66
C PRO A 676 -10.66 12.84 25.60
N ALA A 677 -10.56 13.16 24.32
CA ALA A 677 -10.92 12.25 23.25
C ALA A 677 -9.86 12.20 22.13
N ILE A 678 -9.49 10.98 21.73
CA ILE A 678 -8.49 10.73 20.70
C ILE A 678 -9.04 9.68 19.73
N VAL A 679 -9.07 10.03 18.45
CA VAL A 679 -9.56 9.20 17.34
C VAL A 679 -8.42 9.00 16.36
N ASN A 680 -8.07 7.75 16.06
CA ASN A 680 -7.16 7.44 14.96
C ASN A 680 -7.98 7.06 13.72
N ALA A 681 -7.87 7.85 12.66
CA ALA A 681 -8.65 7.71 11.43
C ALA A 681 -7.81 7.24 10.23
N TRP A 682 -6.51 7.03 10.43
CA TRP A 682 -5.57 6.59 9.40
C TRP A 682 -5.61 7.51 8.15
N TYR A 683 -5.26 6.97 6.99
CA TYR A 683 -5.60 7.54 5.69
C TYR A 683 -6.86 6.85 5.17
N GLY A 684 -8.00 7.54 5.29
CA GLY A 684 -9.35 6.96 5.21
C GLY A 684 -9.91 6.74 3.80
N GLY A 685 -9.15 6.99 2.75
CA GLY A 685 -9.62 6.93 1.37
C GLY A 685 -10.56 8.08 1.00
N GLN A 686 -11.23 7.96 -0.14
CA GLN A 686 -12.01 9.07 -0.72
C GLN A 686 -13.15 9.60 0.17
N SER A 687 -13.65 8.74 1.07
CA SER A 687 -14.76 9.03 1.99
C SER A 687 -14.29 9.18 3.45
N GLY A 688 -12.98 9.28 3.70
CA GLY A 688 -12.40 9.34 5.04
C GLY A 688 -12.95 10.49 5.89
N GLY A 689 -13.07 11.69 5.32
CA GLY A 689 -13.65 12.84 6.02
C GLY A 689 -15.10 12.65 6.44
N THR A 690 -15.92 12.03 5.58
CA THR A 690 -17.31 11.65 5.93
C THR A 690 -17.33 10.65 7.09
N ALA A 691 -16.48 9.61 7.04
CA ALA A 691 -16.40 8.60 8.08
C ALA A 691 -15.97 9.19 9.44
N VAL A 692 -14.98 10.11 9.43
CA VAL A 692 -14.57 10.84 10.64
C VAL A 692 -15.75 11.63 11.21
N ALA A 693 -16.49 12.36 10.38
CA ALA A 693 -17.66 13.10 10.84
C ALA A 693 -18.78 12.18 11.36
N ASP A 694 -19.01 11.02 10.74
CA ASP A 694 -19.97 10.03 11.22
C ASP A 694 -19.62 9.55 12.63
N VAL A 695 -18.34 9.31 12.91
CA VAL A 695 -17.86 8.97 14.26
C VAL A 695 -18.04 10.15 15.20
N LEU A 696 -17.46 11.31 14.87
CA LEU A 696 -17.48 12.49 15.74
C LEU A 696 -18.89 12.89 16.19
N PHE A 697 -19.90 12.72 15.35
CA PHE A 697 -21.29 13.10 15.64
C PHE A 697 -22.25 11.92 15.86
N GLY A 698 -21.72 10.69 16.01
CA GLY A 698 -22.49 9.53 16.48
C GLY A 698 -23.39 8.85 15.45
N ASP A 699 -23.23 9.14 14.16
CA ASP A 699 -23.90 8.41 13.08
C ASP A 699 -23.27 7.03 12.83
N TYR A 700 -22.03 6.85 13.29
CA TYR A 700 -21.35 5.55 13.34
C TYR A 700 -20.72 5.32 14.72
N ASN A 701 -20.97 4.15 15.29
CA ASN A 701 -20.31 3.70 16.51
C ASN A 701 -18.97 3.01 16.15
N PRO A 702 -17.80 3.61 16.49
CA PRO A 702 -16.51 3.09 16.05
C PRO A 702 -16.22 1.71 16.66
N ALA A 703 -15.62 0.85 15.83
CA ALA A 703 -15.26 -0.52 16.21
C ALA A 703 -13.96 -1.00 15.53
N GLY A 704 -13.13 -0.08 15.02
CA GLY A 704 -11.79 -0.43 14.57
C GLY A 704 -10.91 -0.92 15.73
N ARG A 705 -9.90 -1.74 15.42
CA ARG A 705 -8.89 -2.21 16.38
C ARG A 705 -7.50 -2.01 15.81
N LEU A 706 -6.55 -1.55 16.63
CA LEU A 706 -5.18 -1.30 16.18
C LEU A 706 -4.53 -2.59 15.62
N PRO A 707 -4.03 -2.60 14.37
CA PRO A 707 -3.26 -3.70 13.80
C PRO A 707 -1.76 -3.63 14.16
N VAL A 708 -1.38 -2.66 15.01
CA VAL A 708 -0.01 -2.37 15.44
C VAL A 708 0.00 -1.90 16.89
N THR A 709 1.12 -2.09 17.58
CA THR A 709 1.34 -1.59 18.94
C THR A 709 1.83 -0.14 18.89
N PHE A 710 1.21 0.73 19.66
CA PHE A 710 1.67 2.11 19.86
C PHE A 710 2.54 2.13 21.12
N TYR A 711 3.83 2.38 20.93
CA TYR A 711 4.82 2.48 22.00
C TYR A 711 4.75 3.85 22.69
N LYS A 712 5.35 3.97 23.90
CA LYS A 712 5.33 5.23 24.65
C LYS A 712 6.42 6.18 24.21
N SER A 713 7.57 5.66 23.75
CA SER A 713 8.70 6.46 23.31
C SER A 713 9.68 5.68 22.43
N ASP A 714 10.61 6.39 21.78
CA ASP A 714 11.70 5.77 21.01
C ASP A 714 12.57 4.82 21.84
N ALA A 715 12.68 5.05 23.16
CA ALA A 715 13.47 4.22 24.06
C ALA A 715 12.89 2.81 24.28
N ASP A 716 11.62 2.59 23.90
CA ASP A 716 10.98 1.27 23.95
C ASP A 716 11.38 0.38 22.76
N LEU A 717 12.04 0.96 21.74
CA LEU A 717 12.37 0.27 20.50
C LEU A 717 13.85 -0.12 20.45
N PRO A 718 14.16 -1.36 20.04
CA PRO A 718 15.50 -1.73 19.61
C PRO A 718 16.01 -0.88 18.43
N GLY A 719 17.26 -1.13 18.01
CA GLY A 719 17.82 -0.46 16.83
C GLY A 719 16.99 -0.76 15.57
N PHE A 720 16.79 0.22 14.70
CA PHE A 720 15.89 0.07 13.54
C PHE A 720 16.36 -1.05 12.59
N LYS A 721 17.68 -1.26 12.47
CA LYS A 721 18.27 -2.35 11.68
C LYS A 721 18.37 -3.70 12.41
N ASP A 722 17.92 -3.79 13.66
CA ASP A 722 17.86 -5.06 14.39
C ASP A 722 16.63 -5.85 13.94
N TYR A 723 16.84 -6.89 13.14
CA TYR A 723 15.75 -7.71 12.58
C TYR A 723 15.30 -8.85 13.50
N ASN A 724 15.89 -8.98 14.70
CA ASN A 724 15.39 -9.88 15.72
C ASN A 724 14.04 -9.37 16.24
N MET A 725 13.14 -10.28 16.59
CA MET A 725 11.81 -9.88 17.06
C MET A 725 11.74 -9.55 18.54
N GLN A 726 12.79 -9.86 19.33
CA GLN A 726 12.81 -9.54 20.76
C GLN A 726 12.68 -8.03 20.99
N GLY A 727 11.76 -7.62 21.88
CA GLY A 727 11.46 -6.20 22.11
C GLY A 727 10.54 -5.56 21.07
N HIS A 728 10.20 -6.24 19.97
CA HIS A 728 9.29 -5.76 18.95
C HIS A 728 7.90 -6.38 19.04
N THR A 729 6.89 -5.63 18.61
CA THR A 729 5.47 -5.99 18.53
C THR A 729 4.85 -6.45 19.85
N TYR A 730 3.54 -6.63 19.87
CA TYR A 730 2.85 -7.21 21.03
C TYR A 730 3.31 -8.63 21.41
N ARG A 731 3.96 -9.34 20.47
CA ARG A 731 4.41 -10.72 20.66
C ARG A 731 5.62 -10.82 21.58
N TYR A 732 6.52 -9.82 21.56
CA TYR A 732 7.81 -9.89 22.26
C TYR A 732 8.17 -8.63 23.04
N PHE A 733 7.42 -7.54 22.90
CA PHE A 733 7.58 -6.36 23.74
C PHE A 733 7.06 -6.61 25.16
N LYS A 734 7.96 -6.49 26.15
CA LYS A 734 7.66 -6.72 27.58
C LYS A 734 7.36 -5.42 28.34
N GLY A 735 7.55 -4.27 27.71
CA GLY A 735 7.22 -2.97 28.29
C GLY A 735 5.72 -2.66 28.22
N ASP A 736 5.36 -1.50 28.72
CA ASP A 736 3.98 -1.02 28.69
C ASP A 736 3.70 -0.27 27.39
N ALA A 737 2.84 -0.80 26.55
CA ALA A 737 2.36 -0.08 25.36
C ALA A 737 1.55 1.16 25.76
N LEU A 738 1.64 2.23 24.96
CA LEU A 738 0.73 3.38 25.07
C LEU A 738 -0.68 2.97 24.63
N TYR A 739 -0.79 2.29 23.49
CA TYR A 739 -1.98 1.55 23.08
C TYR A 739 -1.58 0.17 22.53
N PRO A 740 -2.12 -0.91 23.09
CA PRO A 740 -1.73 -2.27 22.69
C PRO A 740 -2.31 -2.66 21.32
N PHE A 741 -1.67 -3.62 20.65
CA PHE A 741 -2.26 -4.34 19.52
C PHE A 741 -3.67 -4.86 19.85
N GLY A 742 -4.58 -4.75 18.89
CA GLY A 742 -5.98 -5.15 19.02
C GLY A 742 -6.82 -4.21 19.89
N TYR A 743 -6.31 -3.04 20.30
CA TYR A 743 -7.05 -2.06 21.10
C TYR A 743 -7.99 -1.19 20.26
N GLY A 744 -9.15 -0.84 20.81
CA GLY A 744 -10.05 0.17 20.28
C GLY A 744 -11.34 0.23 21.09
N LEU A 745 -11.80 1.44 21.39
CA LEU A 745 -13.03 1.68 22.14
C LEU A 745 -14.27 1.65 21.22
N SER A 746 -15.44 1.68 21.84
CA SER A 746 -16.76 1.81 21.22
C SER A 746 -17.60 2.78 22.04
N TYR A 747 -18.65 3.36 21.45
CA TYR A 747 -19.70 4.05 22.21
C TYR A 747 -20.58 3.07 22.99
N SER A 748 -20.50 1.77 22.68
CA SER A 748 -21.12 0.73 23.48
C SER A 748 -20.11 -0.04 24.34
N THR A 749 -20.63 -0.92 25.19
CA THR A 749 -19.83 -1.82 26.04
C THR A 749 -20.20 -3.25 25.76
N PHE A 750 -19.22 -4.16 25.79
CA PHE A 750 -19.43 -5.57 25.50
C PHE A 750 -18.95 -6.44 26.66
N LYS A 751 -19.80 -7.40 27.05
CA LYS A 751 -19.51 -8.36 28.12
C LYS A 751 -19.28 -9.75 27.52
N TYR A 752 -18.19 -10.37 27.93
CA TYR A 752 -17.83 -11.75 27.59
C TYR A 752 -18.23 -12.69 28.73
N ALA A 753 -18.87 -13.81 28.39
CA ALA A 753 -19.07 -14.91 29.32
C ALA A 753 -17.78 -15.70 29.52
N SER A 754 -17.76 -16.54 30.57
CA SER A 754 -16.66 -17.49 30.79
C SER A 754 -16.41 -18.35 29.55
N LEU A 755 -15.13 -18.59 29.27
CA LEU A 755 -14.70 -19.33 28.09
C LEU A 755 -15.06 -20.81 28.24
N ASN A 756 -15.84 -21.34 27.30
CA ASN A 756 -16.04 -22.76 27.15
C ASN A 756 -14.91 -23.32 26.28
N ALA A 757 -13.98 -24.02 26.93
CA ALA A 757 -12.87 -24.72 26.32
C ALA A 757 -12.62 -26.02 27.10
N PRO A 758 -12.13 -27.10 26.47
CA PRO A 758 -11.78 -28.31 27.19
C PRO A 758 -10.65 -28.06 28.19
N THR A 759 -10.64 -28.77 29.31
CA THR A 759 -9.54 -28.71 30.29
C THR A 759 -8.29 -29.45 29.82
N GLU A 760 -8.46 -30.42 28.92
CA GLU A 760 -7.38 -31.22 28.35
C GLU A 760 -7.61 -31.42 26.85
N ALA A 761 -6.53 -31.44 26.08
CA ALA A 761 -6.55 -31.82 24.67
C ALA A 761 -5.38 -32.75 24.33
N LYS A 762 -5.60 -33.61 23.33
CA LYS A 762 -4.55 -34.49 22.82
C LYS A 762 -3.69 -33.73 21.82
N LYS A 763 -2.36 -33.91 21.91
CA LYS A 763 -1.41 -33.42 20.90
C LYS A 763 -1.89 -33.83 19.50
N GLY A 764 -1.91 -32.88 18.56
CA GLY A 764 -2.35 -33.08 17.18
C GLY A 764 -3.86 -33.05 16.95
N LYS A 765 -4.68 -32.67 17.93
CA LYS A 765 -6.14 -32.47 17.76
C LYS A 765 -6.53 -31.01 17.90
N SER A 766 -7.56 -30.61 17.15
CA SER A 766 -8.12 -29.26 17.26
C SER A 766 -8.78 -29.02 18.62
N ILE A 767 -8.80 -27.77 19.05
CA ILE A 767 -9.48 -27.31 20.27
C ILE A 767 -10.60 -26.38 19.87
N THR A 768 -11.83 -26.70 20.26
CA THR A 768 -12.97 -25.79 20.09
C THR A 768 -13.11 -24.90 21.31
N VAL A 769 -13.25 -23.61 21.07
CA VAL A 769 -13.33 -22.57 22.09
C VAL A 769 -14.54 -21.70 21.79
N SER A 770 -15.38 -21.42 22.78
CA SER A 770 -16.54 -20.53 22.57
C SER A 770 -16.83 -19.64 23.77
N THR A 771 -17.39 -18.47 23.51
CA THR A 771 -17.89 -17.54 24.53
C THR A 771 -19.10 -16.80 24.00
N SER A 772 -20.02 -16.44 24.90
CA SER A 772 -21.14 -15.56 24.56
C SER A 772 -20.72 -14.10 24.76
N VAL A 773 -20.97 -13.27 23.75
CA VAL A 773 -20.69 -11.83 23.76
C VAL A 773 -22.01 -11.08 23.78
N THR A 774 -22.17 -10.19 24.75
CA THR A 774 -23.39 -9.40 24.94
C THR A 774 -23.08 -7.92 24.81
N ASN A 775 -23.82 -7.19 23.98
CA ASN A 775 -23.78 -5.74 23.96
C ASN A 775 -24.59 -5.20 25.15
N THR A 776 -23.91 -4.66 26.16
CA THR A 776 -24.49 -4.13 27.40
C THR A 776 -24.60 -2.62 27.43
N GLY A 777 -24.13 -1.92 26.39
CA GLY A 777 -24.12 -0.46 26.35
C GLY A 777 -25.42 0.14 25.81
N ALA A 778 -25.38 1.44 25.51
CA ALA A 778 -26.55 2.20 25.06
C ALA A 778 -26.74 2.22 23.53
N TYR A 779 -25.74 1.78 22.78
CA TYR A 779 -25.71 1.86 21.32
C TYR A 779 -25.68 0.48 20.68
N ASP A 780 -26.30 0.35 19.52
CA ASP A 780 -25.96 -0.73 18.58
C ASP A 780 -24.49 -0.58 18.19
N GLY A 781 -23.79 -1.69 17.95
CA GLY A 781 -22.37 -1.62 17.66
C GLY A 781 -21.77 -2.92 17.15
N GLU A 782 -20.60 -2.78 16.55
CA GLU A 782 -19.76 -3.91 16.17
C GLU A 782 -18.70 -4.17 17.26
N GLU A 783 -18.34 -5.44 17.44
CA GLU A 783 -17.24 -5.89 18.31
C GLU A 783 -16.32 -6.81 17.49
N VAL A 784 -15.02 -6.69 17.70
CA VAL A 784 -14.01 -7.56 17.12
C VAL A 784 -13.53 -8.51 18.22
N VAL A 785 -14.08 -9.72 18.21
CA VAL A 785 -13.69 -10.78 19.14
C VAL A 785 -12.36 -11.37 18.70
N GLN A 786 -11.36 -11.33 19.57
CA GLN A 786 -9.99 -11.76 19.29
C GLN A 786 -9.64 -12.97 20.16
N LEU A 787 -8.97 -13.97 19.58
CA LEU A 787 -8.49 -15.16 20.26
C LEU A 787 -6.96 -15.18 20.26
N TYR A 788 -6.38 -15.27 21.46
CA TYR A 788 -4.94 -15.35 21.70
C TYR A 788 -4.53 -16.65 22.39
N VAL A 789 -3.31 -17.09 22.12
CA VAL A 789 -2.68 -18.27 22.72
C VAL A 789 -1.33 -17.88 23.35
N SER A 790 -1.06 -18.41 24.54
CA SER A 790 0.22 -18.25 25.25
C SER A 790 0.68 -19.60 25.83
N TYR A 791 2.00 -19.79 25.95
CA TYR A 791 2.63 -21.05 26.40
C TYR A 791 3.45 -20.80 27.69
N PRO A 792 2.80 -20.73 28.87
CA PRO A 792 3.47 -20.37 30.13
C PRO A 792 4.61 -21.31 30.55
N ASP A 793 4.61 -22.56 30.07
CA ASP A 793 5.64 -23.55 30.39
C ASP A 793 6.86 -23.46 29.44
N VAL A 794 6.77 -22.69 28.35
CA VAL A 794 7.85 -22.51 27.36
C VAL A 794 8.56 -21.18 27.63
N LYS A 795 9.83 -21.23 28.00
CA LYS A 795 10.58 -20.05 28.50
C LYS A 795 11.35 -19.28 27.43
N GLU A 796 11.69 -19.94 26.33
CA GLU A 796 12.50 -19.38 25.25
C GLU A 796 11.71 -19.35 23.96
N GLN A 797 11.89 -18.28 23.17
CA GLN A 797 11.37 -18.09 21.80
C GLN A 797 9.83 -18.08 21.62
N ALA A 798 9.07 -18.60 22.56
CA ALA A 798 7.62 -18.44 22.56
C ALA A 798 7.23 -16.96 22.68
N PRO A 799 6.27 -16.48 21.87
CA PRO A 799 5.73 -15.15 22.05
C PRO A 799 5.00 -15.08 23.40
N ILE A 800 4.97 -13.88 24.01
CA ILE A 800 4.18 -13.57 25.21
C ILE A 800 2.73 -14.01 24.99
N ARG A 801 2.25 -13.80 23.77
CA ARG A 801 0.96 -14.23 23.24
C ARG A 801 0.99 -14.13 21.72
N ALA A 802 0.15 -14.91 21.04
CA ALA A 802 -0.05 -14.82 19.60
C ALA A 802 -1.53 -14.87 19.25
N LEU A 803 -1.96 -14.00 18.34
CA LEU A 803 -3.30 -14.01 17.76
C LEU A 803 -3.46 -15.28 16.92
N LYS A 804 -4.56 -16.01 17.11
CA LYS A 804 -4.88 -17.23 16.36
C LYS A 804 -6.30 -17.23 15.79
N GLY A 805 -7.11 -16.21 16.06
CA GLY A 805 -8.44 -16.07 15.48
C GLY A 805 -9.05 -14.71 15.77
N PHE A 806 -9.92 -14.25 14.88
CA PHE A 806 -10.74 -13.07 15.12
C PHE A 806 -12.09 -13.16 14.38
N GLN A 807 -13.12 -12.49 14.91
CA GLN A 807 -14.42 -12.33 14.26
C GLN A 807 -14.99 -10.95 14.57
N ARG A 808 -15.31 -10.18 13.52
CA ARG A 808 -16.09 -8.94 13.63
C ARG A 808 -17.58 -9.27 13.63
N ILE A 809 -18.30 -8.86 14.66
CA ILE A 809 -19.73 -9.15 14.82
C ILE A 809 -20.53 -7.88 15.12
N PHE A 810 -21.69 -7.73 14.48
CA PHE A 810 -22.67 -6.70 14.84
C PHE A 810 -23.61 -7.20 15.95
N LEU A 811 -23.89 -6.36 16.94
CA LEU A 811 -24.82 -6.63 18.04
C LEU A 811 -25.73 -5.42 18.27
N LYS A 812 -27.04 -5.64 18.22
CA LYS A 812 -28.00 -4.65 18.74
C LYS A 812 -27.81 -4.46 20.25
N LYS A 813 -28.22 -3.32 20.79
CA LYS A 813 -28.29 -3.08 22.23
C LYS A 813 -29.00 -4.23 22.94
N GLY A 814 -28.36 -4.81 23.96
CA GLY A 814 -28.88 -5.93 24.75
C GLY A 814 -28.78 -7.31 24.06
N GLN A 815 -28.33 -7.38 22.81
CA GLN A 815 -28.21 -8.65 22.09
C GLN A 815 -27.00 -9.45 22.58
N THR A 816 -27.17 -10.78 22.68
CA THR A 816 -26.11 -11.76 22.91
C THR A 816 -25.89 -12.61 21.66
N LYS A 817 -24.63 -12.92 21.32
CA LYS A 817 -24.26 -13.93 20.32
C LYS A 817 -23.23 -14.90 20.87
N LEU A 818 -23.36 -16.18 20.53
CA LEU A 818 -22.31 -17.17 20.74
C LEU A 818 -21.25 -17.03 19.65
N VAL A 819 -19.99 -16.87 20.05
CA VAL A 819 -18.83 -16.84 19.15
C VAL A 819 -18.00 -18.07 19.41
N GLN A 820 -17.61 -18.76 18.33
CA GLN A 820 -16.86 -20.00 18.38
C GLN A 820 -15.65 -19.94 17.47
N PHE A 821 -14.52 -20.44 17.97
CA PHE A 821 -13.27 -20.62 17.24
C PHE A 821 -12.86 -22.10 17.27
N GLU A 822 -12.19 -22.52 16.22
CA GLU A 822 -11.44 -23.77 16.19
C GLU A 822 -9.94 -23.44 16.11
N LEU A 823 -9.18 -23.91 17.09
CA LEU A 823 -7.72 -23.88 17.10
C LEU A 823 -7.20 -25.18 16.51
N THR A 824 -6.65 -25.13 15.30
CA THR A 824 -6.04 -26.29 14.65
C THR A 824 -4.68 -26.64 15.28
N PRO A 825 -4.18 -27.87 15.08
CA PRO A 825 -2.83 -28.22 15.51
C PRO A 825 -1.75 -27.29 14.96
N GLU A 826 -1.87 -26.84 13.71
CA GLU A 826 -0.92 -25.89 13.09
C GLU A 826 -0.94 -24.52 13.78
N GLN A 827 -2.12 -24.03 14.19
CA GLN A 827 -2.22 -22.79 14.96
C GLN A 827 -1.60 -22.91 16.36
N LEU A 828 -1.51 -24.12 16.91
CA LEU A 828 -0.91 -24.40 18.21
C LEU A 828 0.60 -24.69 18.13
N MET A 829 1.21 -24.72 16.96
CA MET A 829 2.65 -24.92 16.82
C MET A 829 3.45 -23.67 17.24
N LEU A 830 4.64 -23.92 17.76
CA LEU A 830 5.72 -22.97 17.95
C LEU A 830 6.85 -23.27 16.95
N VAL A 831 7.76 -22.33 16.79
CA VAL A 831 8.99 -22.48 16.00
C VAL A 831 10.17 -22.53 16.98
N ASN A 832 11.14 -23.41 16.74
CA ASN A 832 12.37 -23.48 17.54
C ASN A 832 13.50 -22.62 16.95
N GLU A 833 14.67 -22.68 17.56
CA GLU A 833 15.84 -21.86 17.20
C GLU A 833 16.37 -22.14 15.78
N TYR A 834 16.06 -23.33 15.23
CA TYR A 834 16.44 -23.77 13.89
C TYR A 834 15.32 -23.57 12.85
N GLY A 835 14.27 -22.80 13.19
CA GLY A 835 13.17 -22.54 12.27
C GLY A 835 12.19 -23.71 12.06
N GLN A 836 12.26 -24.75 12.90
CA GLN A 836 11.40 -25.93 12.77
C GLN A 836 10.14 -25.78 13.62
N SER A 837 8.98 -26.03 12.99
CA SER A 837 7.70 -26.04 13.71
C SER A 837 7.56 -27.30 14.58
N TYR A 838 7.12 -27.12 15.83
CA TYR A 838 6.80 -28.21 16.73
C TYR A 838 5.55 -27.89 17.53
N LEU A 839 4.82 -28.94 17.95
CA LEU A 839 3.65 -28.79 18.81
C LEU A 839 4.08 -29.03 20.27
N PRO A 840 4.13 -28.01 21.13
CA PRO A 840 4.50 -28.19 22.53
C PRO A 840 3.43 -28.98 23.30
N THR A 841 3.86 -29.65 24.37
CA THR A 841 2.98 -30.21 25.42
C THR A 841 3.00 -29.33 26.65
N GLY A 842 2.09 -29.58 27.59
CA GLY A 842 1.97 -28.77 28.81
C GLY A 842 0.80 -27.78 28.73
N LYS A 843 0.85 -26.74 29.56
CA LYS A 843 -0.24 -25.77 29.69
C LYS A 843 -0.23 -24.81 28.51
N VAL A 844 -1.40 -24.64 27.90
CA VAL A 844 -1.69 -23.61 26.91
C VAL A 844 -2.76 -22.71 27.50
N GLN A 845 -2.47 -21.41 27.61
CA GLN A 845 -3.45 -20.41 28.01
C GLN A 845 -4.13 -19.85 26.77
N ILE A 846 -5.46 -19.99 26.71
CA ILE A 846 -6.32 -19.44 25.67
C ILE A 846 -7.05 -18.24 26.23
N SER A 847 -7.03 -17.12 25.52
CA SER A 847 -7.71 -15.88 25.90
C SER A 847 -8.63 -15.41 24.78
N VAL A 848 -9.86 -15.01 25.10
CA VAL A 848 -10.82 -14.44 24.15
C VAL A 848 -11.43 -13.16 24.72
N GLY A 849 -11.42 -12.07 23.97
CA GLY A 849 -11.96 -10.77 24.38
C GLY A 849 -11.99 -9.73 23.25
N GLY A 850 -12.30 -8.47 23.58
CA GLY A 850 -12.30 -7.34 22.64
C GLY A 850 -10.92 -6.70 22.41
N GLY A 851 -9.87 -7.36 22.89
CA GLY A 851 -8.48 -6.93 22.85
C GLY A 851 -7.56 -8.04 23.38
N GLN A 852 -6.25 -7.81 23.34
CA GLN A 852 -5.28 -8.76 23.88
C GLN A 852 -5.37 -8.88 25.43
N PRO A 853 -4.98 -10.02 26.03
CA PRO A 853 -4.98 -10.20 27.49
C PRO A 853 -4.01 -9.26 28.21
N GLY A 854 -4.30 -8.88 29.47
CA GLY A 854 -3.35 -8.14 30.31
C GLY A 854 -3.23 -6.65 30.00
N VAL A 855 -4.24 -6.07 29.34
CA VAL A 855 -4.36 -4.63 29.11
C VAL A 855 -5.01 -3.97 30.33
N THR A 856 -4.43 -2.87 30.80
CA THR A 856 -4.89 -2.11 31.98
C THR A 856 -5.59 -0.80 31.62
N LEU A 857 -5.63 -0.43 30.33
CA LEU A 857 -6.33 0.76 29.86
C LEU A 857 -7.85 0.63 30.04
N ASP A 858 -8.47 1.72 30.50
CA ASP A 858 -9.91 1.79 30.72
C ASP A 858 -10.71 1.57 29.43
N GLY A 859 -11.92 1.02 29.58
CA GLY A 859 -12.88 0.87 28.49
C GLY A 859 -12.68 -0.34 27.57
N VAL A 860 -11.61 -1.12 27.72
CA VAL A 860 -11.42 -2.36 26.94
C VAL A 860 -12.32 -3.46 27.47
N ALA A 861 -13.00 -4.16 26.56
CA ALA A 861 -13.86 -5.27 26.93
C ALA A 861 -13.07 -6.42 27.59
N GLN A 862 -13.65 -7.00 28.63
CA GLN A 862 -13.04 -8.02 29.48
C GLN A 862 -12.57 -9.25 28.69
N VAL A 863 -11.36 -9.73 28.98
CA VAL A 863 -10.77 -10.91 28.35
C VAL A 863 -11.03 -12.14 29.22
N SER A 864 -11.80 -13.11 28.70
CA SER A 864 -11.98 -14.40 29.36
C SER A 864 -10.81 -15.33 29.03
N LYS A 865 -10.35 -16.10 30.02
CA LYS A 865 -9.22 -17.03 29.88
C LYS A 865 -9.62 -18.45 30.24
N SER A 866 -8.98 -19.44 29.61
CA SER A 866 -8.99 -20.84 30.03
C SER A 866 -7.61 -21.44 29.83
N THR A 867 -7.26 -22.43 30.66
CA THR A 867 -6.02 -23.19 30.53
C THR A 867 -6.34 -24.59 30.06
N VAL A 868 -5.74 -25.00 28.96
CA VAL A 868 -5.86 -26.35 28.39
C VAL A 868 -4.54 -27.08 28.57
N LEU A 869 -4.59 -28.29 29.13
CA LEU A 869 -3.42 -29.15 29.23
C LEU A 869 -3.28 -30.01 27.96
N ILE A 870 -2.22 -29.79 27.18
CA ILE A 870 -1.89 -30.59 25.99
C ILE A 870 -1.08 -31.81 26.42
N LYS A 871 -1.65 -32.99 26.26
CA LYS A 871 -1.02 -34.28 26.62
C LYS A 871 -0.49 -35.01 25.39
N GLU A 872 0.61 -35.73 25.58
CA GLU A 872 1.11 -36.68 24.59
C GLU A 872 0.06 -37.74 24.25
N GLN A 873 0.10 -38.23 23.01
CA GLN A 873 -0.78 -39.30 22.59
C GLN A 873 -0.28 -40.62 23.18
N THR A 874 -0.93 -41.15 24.22
CA THR A 874 -0.61 -42.48 24.73
C THR A 874 -1.06 -43.54 23.72
N VAL A 875 -0.13 -44.06 22.93
CA VAL A 875 -0.38 -45.27 22.14
C VAL A 875 -0.30 -46.45 23.09
N LYS A 876 -1.45 -46.99 23.52
CA LYS A 876 -1.49 -48.33 24.10
C LYS A 876 -1.20 -49.31 22.98
N VAL A 877 0.05 -49.75 22.85
CA VAL A 877 0.37 -50.94 22.05
C VAL A 877 -0.25 -52.12 22.79
N GLN A 878 -1.38 -52.62 22.28
CA GLN A 878 -1.85 -53.95 22.65
C GLN A 878 -0.85 -54.95 22.07
N VAL A 879 0.14 -55.35 22.87
CA VAL A 879 0.90 -56.56 22.59
C VAL A 879 -0.03 -57.73 22.87
N SER A 880 -0.69 -58.25 21.84
CA SER A 880 -1.36 -59.54 21.91
C SER A 880 -0.28 -60.61 22.11
N LYS A 881 -0.23 -61.22 23.29
CA LYS A 881 0.51 -62.47 23.52
C LYS A 881 -0.07 -63.54 22.57
N GLY A 882 0.70 -63.95 21.57
CA GLY A 882 0.29 -65.01 20.65
C GLY A 882 1.44 -65.53 19.79
N ALA A 883 2.04 -66.63 20.25
CA ALA A 883 2.86 -67.62 19.54
C ALA A 883 4.07 -67.16 18.71
N MET A 884 5.26 -67.43 19.25
CA MET A 884 6.43 -67.82 18.45
C MET A 884 6.05 -69.00 17.55
N VAL A 885 6.13 -68.80 16.24
CA VAL A 885 6.43 -69.89 15.30
C VAL A 885 7.60 -69.41 14.44
N ILE A 886 8.76 -69.99 14.72
CA ILE A 886 9.95 -69.93 13.88
C ILE A 886 9.61 -70.68 12.58
N LYS A 887 9.70 -70.01 11.43
CA LYS A 887 10.04 -70.67 10.17
C LYS A 887 10.93 -69.75 9.33
N LYS A 888 12.18 -70.19 9.17
CA LYS A 888 13.18 -69.71 8.22
C LYS A 888 12.64 -69.76 6.79
N GLN A 889 12.79 -68.70 6.03
CA GLN A 889 13.66 -68.64 4.85
C GLN A 889 13.92 -67.17 4.48
#